data_AF-A0A812JFJ6-F1
#
_entry.id   AF-A0A812JFJ6-F1
#
_cell.length_a   1.000
_cell.length_b   1.000
_cell.length_c   1.000
_cell.angle_alpha   90.00
_cell.angle_beta   90.00
_cell.angle_gamma   90.00
#
_symmetry.space_group_name_H-M   'P 1'
#
loop_
_entity.id
_entity.type
_entity.pdbx_description
1 polymer ?
#
loop_
_entity_poly.entity_id
_entity_poly.type
_entity_poly.pdbx_seq_one_letter_code
_entity_poly.pdbx_strand_id
1 'polypeptide(L)'
;MPSRTRSFLEALEFPLPPATQTIPRTLSLATPMFQADPDRPGPLFVELFAGCARLSKFCHAAGFRVLPVDSPWNPHRPEHPVLVLDLTEEACQQQLLARLLQEPPFAVHIALPCGTGSRARERPISKRARLQGAPDPRPLRDGENVLGLPGLSGKDQFRVDKSNELCRFVIFLLQHLPSSCQISIENPENSWIWAVLAHFVRASQCPSLVKRWSSMREVCFSNCMKGGKRPKRTRFRCSHASLQSMEADCDGLHEHLPYLVYRCNGSWSFSTAQEAEYPAGLCSEMASLLSAAAGLPARLDPPAGPRPLWPQQKGARKLLSEFLEFRTEFVECALELDHPFDTQHCVPDEVKRNIFRRLTEGPTAFASERVQMFQKLNQLEKELRYEEARLHSVLPEHVREVVKGKNLLLWARLLEETSFADGGVFELMKGVDLVGKPDKSPLFDVKEDDAAARQKLWDCTIKDRDNGFLKGPFYTENEVKEHLDVDEFVCSRRFLIEQGTPERPKARPIDNYKEGGVNEAYHCLEKLALFDVNWMTAISTYIARVSDPSSPLEVELSSGEVLRGELHSQWKARPPRWLGRTLDLEKAYRQVPLSCDSLKFGVVMVTEPSTGKHCYFVAQSLPFGATSSVFAFNRLSRSILHLSWHLLGLVSGCFYDDFPLLEVDASAKLSSESFEHMLRKLGWKYSTEPEKSLPFEETFDLLGIRLNAGGIADGVVSLHNKPSRLDRMKDALLQMSLSGKWDIHSIQSLQGQVNFAVGFASGRGLKLLQRALGSFLRDPGMRTASDLRSLCDYGVDLIDACTPRIFACRGPVSPVVIFTDAAYEHGVASYGVVVLDPFSGTRLVAGGRIPDSLVGFWRLDSPEQVIAQAEAFAVVAARESFSRLLTGRRTIYFVDNEAAREVLVKGASRSRTMLLLAAIFFELENKDHGVTWLERVPSQSNIADAPSRGLVAETAALVKGRETALDIESLCAKCMATVQIPWELLK
;
A
#
# COMPACT_ATOMS: atom_id res chain seq x y z
N MET A 1 12.77 58.99 24.70
CA MET A 1 11.95 59.24 23.48
C MET A 1 12.82 59.96 22.43
N PRO A 2 12.59 59.75 21.11
CA PRO A 2 13.68 59.15 20.32
C PRO A 2 13.87 59.64 18.87
N SER A 3 15.00 59.26 18.27
CA SER A 3 15.15 58.93 16.83
C SER A 3 16.37 58.00 16.67
N ARG A 4 16.21 56.67 16.65
CA ARG A 4 15.80 55.78 15.55
C ARG A 4 16.82 55.61 14.40
N THR A 5 17.53 54.49 14.49
CA THR A 5 17.99 53.59 13.40
C THR A 5 18.89 54.17 12.30
N ARG A 6 20.20 53.93 12.43
CA ARG A 6 21.07 53.62 11.28
C ARG A 6 20.58 52.34 10.58
N SER A 7 20.84 52.21 9.28
CA SER A 7 20.20 51.21 8.41
C SER A 7 21.12 50.04 8.05
N PHE A 8 20.80 48.85 8.57
CA PHE A 8 20.64 47.57 7.84
C PHE A 8 21.68 47.08 6.79
N LEU A 9 22.88 47.68 6.70
CA LEU A 9 23.87 47.39 5.65
C LEU A 9 25.22 46.87 6.18
N GLU A 10 25.35 46.68 7.49
CA GLU A 10 26.59 46.24 8.17
C GLU A 10 26.51 44.80 8.72
N ALA A 11 25.57 43.97 8.23
CA ALA A 11 25.20 42.68 8.83
C ALA A 11 25.18 41.47 7.87
N LEU A 12 25.91 41.54 6.74
CA LEU A 12 25.98 40.46 5.74
C LEU A 12 27.42 40.06 5.37
N GLU A 13 28.35 40.14 6.32
CA GLU A 13 29.61 39.39 6.25
C GLU A 13 29.41 37.98 6.82
N PHE A 14 29.20 36.99 5.94
CA PHE A 14 29.46 35.60 6.28
C PHE A 14 30.97 35.36 6.26
N PRO A 15 31.62 35.01 7.38
CA PRO A 15 33.04 34.70 7.37
C PRO A 15 33.29 33.41 6.60
N LEU A 16 34.14 33.47 5.58
CA LEU A 16 34.64 32.29 4.88
C LEU A 16 35.40 31.38 5.87
N PRO A 17 35.20 30.05 5.84
CA PRO A 17 36.14 29.13 6.47
C PRO A 17 37.54 29.35 5.86
N PRO A 18 38.61 29.43 6.68
CA PRO A 18 39.96 29.62 6.16
C PRO A 18 40.35 28.44 5.25
N ALA A 19 40.99 28.74 4.13
CA ALA A 19 41.26 27.82 3.01
C ALA A 19 42.25 26.66 3.31
N THR A 20 42.47 26.34 4.59
CA THR A 20 43.41 25.34 5.09
C THR A 20 42.81 24.50 6.23
N GLN A 21 41.53 24.11 6.12
CA GLN A 21 40.96 23.02 6.92
C GLN A 21 40.64 21.83 6.04
N THR A 22 41.26 20.68 6.35
CA THR A 22 40.93 19.39 5.75
C THR A 22 39.50 19.00 6.11
N ILE A 23 38.68 18.65 5.11
CA ILE A 23 37.32 18.13 5.31
C ILE A 23 37.37 16.97 6.33
N PRO A 24 36.61 17.02 7.44
CA PRO A 24 36.58 15.92 8.40
C PRO A 24 36.12 14.63 7.73
N ARG A 25 36.97 13.59 7.76
CA ARG A 25 36.69 12.26 7.16
C ARG A 25 35.59 11.45 7.86
N THR A 26 34.81 12.08 8.75
CA THR A 26 33.90 11.43 9.69
C THR A 26 32.53 12.15 9.79
N LEU A 27 31.97 12.58 8.66
CA LEU A 27 30.51 12.70 8.53
C LEU A 27 29.94 11.35 8.10
N SER A 28 29.61 10.51 9.08
CA SER A 28 28.97 9.21 8.85
C SER A 28 27.49 9.41 8.48
N LEU A 29 27.22 9.58 7.19
CA LEU A 29 25.86 9.65 6.63
C LEU A 29 25.19 8.27 6.71
N ALA A 30 24.71 7.91 7.91
CA ALA A 30 23.99 6.66 8.20
C ALA A 30 22.54 6.70 7.69
N THR A 31 22.35 7.04 6.42
CA THR A 31 21.08 7.00 5.68
C THR A 31 21.41 6.54 4.27
N PRO A 32 20.66 5.60 3.67
CA PRO A 32 20.95 5.13 2.32
C PRO A 32 20.85 6.30 1.32
N MET A 33 22.00 6.80 0.87
CA MET A 33 22.08 7.85 -0.13
C MET A 33 21.43 7.35 -1.42
N PHE A 34 20.37 8.00 -1.88
CA PHE A 34 19.72 7.69 -3.15
C PHE A 34 20.67 7.94 -4.33
N GLN A 35 21.44 6.93 -4.70
CA GLN A 35 22.39 6.97 -5.81
C GLN A 35 21.64 7.18 -7.13
N ALA A 36 22.25 7.92 -8.05
CA ALA A 36 21.82 7.91 -9.44
C ALA A 36 22.30 6.57 -10.02
N ASP A 37 21.37 5.82 -10.64
CA ASP A 37 21.48 4.43 -11.12
C ASP A 37 22.90 3.83 -10.98
N PRO A 38 23.26 3.26 -9.82
CA PRO A 38 24.65 3.03 -9.43
C PRO A 38 25.34 1.97 -10.31
N ASP A 39 24.58 0.99 -10.78
CA ASP A 39 25.08 -0.10 -11.62
C ASP A 39 25.21 0.30 -13.10
N ARG A 40 24.74 1.49 -13.48
CA ARG A 40 24.74 1.95 -14.86
C ARG A 40 25.94 2.85 -15.18
N PRO A 41 26.85 2.43 -16.10
CA PRO A 41 27.92 3.28 -16.58
C PRO A 41 27.37 4.36 -17.53
N GLY A 42 27.83 5.60 -17.34
CA GLY A 42 27.50 6.75 -18.19
C GLY A 42 27.87 8.08 -17.51
N PRO A 43 27.83 9.21 -18.23
CA PRO A 43 27.93 10.53 -17.63
C PRO A 43 26.65 10.89 -16.85
N LEU A 44 26.79 11.70 -15.78
CA LEU A 44 25.67 12.19 -14.98
C LEU A 44 25.02 13.43 -15.61
N PHE A 45 23.70 13.36 -15.79
CA PHE A 45 22.81 14.46 -16.14
C PHE A 45 21.89 14.80 -14.96
N VAL A 46 21.70 16.09 -14.66
CA VAL A 46 20.88 16.57 -13.54
C VAL A 46 19.78 17.49 -14.07
N GLU A 47 18.55 17.30 -13.61
CA GLU A 47 17.39 18.12 -13.99
C GLU A 47 16.80 18.76 -12.74
N LEU A 48 17.07 20.05 -12.51
CA LEU A 48 16.54 20.79 -11.36
C LEU A 48 15.18 21.41 -11.72
N PHE A 49 14.22 21.27 -10.80
CA PHE A 49 12.80 21.63 -10.99
C PHE A 49 12.11 20.77 -12.07
N ALA A 50 12.39 19.46 -12.04
CA ALA A 50 12.09 18.53 -13.13
C ALA A 50 10.60 18.36 -13.49
N GLY A 51 9.65 18.72 -12.61
CA GLY A 51 8.22 18.59 -12.85
C GLY A 51 7.80 17.14 -13.12
N CYS A 52 7.54 16.80 -14.38
CA CYS A 52 7.25 15.43 -14.80
C CYS A 52 8.52 14.56 -15.02
N ALA A 53 9.73 15.12 -14.90
CA ALA A 53 11.02 14.47 -15.16
C ALA A 53 11.13 13.78 -16.54
N ARG A 54 10.37 14.29 -17.51
CA ARG A 54 10.29 13.76 -18.87
C ARG A 54 11.62 13.93 -19.61
N LEU A 55 12.35 15.03 -19.38
CA LEU A 55 13.68 15.22 -19.97
C LEU A 55 14.69 14.21 -19.41
N SER A 56 14.71 13.96 -18.10
CA SER A 56 15.53 12.89 -17.49
C SER A 56 15.17 11.52 -18.06
N LYS A 57 13.90 11.19 -18.29
CA LYS A 57 13.50 9.94 -18.95
C LYS A 57 14.10 9.81 -20.37
N PHE A 58 14.12 10.88 -21.16
CA PHE A 58 14.76 10.85 -22.49
C PHE A 58 16.30 10.81 -22.41
N CYS A 59 16.93 11.53 -21.47
CA CYS A 59 18.38 11.46 -21.25
C CYS A 59 18.81 10.06 -20.76
N HIS A 60 18.00 9.43 -19.91
CA HIS A 60 18.21 8.06 -19.44
C HIS A 60 18.08 7.03 -20.59
N ALA A 61 17.19 7.24 -21.56
CA ALA A 61 17.17 6.45 -22.79
C ALA A 61 18.47 6.65 -23.61
N ALA A 62 18.88 7.90 -23.78
CA ALA A 62 20.05 8.33 -24.56
C ALA A 62 21.42 8.07 -23.90
N GLY A 63 21.47 7.32 -22.79
CA GLY A 63 22.72 6.80 -22.20
C GLY A 63 23.20 7.43 -20.89
N PHE A 64 22.53 8.47 -20.38
CA PHE A 64 22.96 9.15 -19.14
C PHE A 64 22.56 8.40 -17.86
N ARG A 65 23.41 8.49 -16.82
CA ARG A 65 22.95 8.43 -15.42
C ARG A 65 22.13 9.70 -15.17
N VAL A 66 20.95 9.62 -14.57
CA VAL A 66 20.10 10.82 -14.38
C VAL A 66 19.73 11.06 -12.91
N LEU A 67 19.69 12.34 -12.55
CA LEU A 67 19.26 12.83 -11.24
C LEU A 67 18.30 14.03 -11.42
N PRO A 68 17.02 13.79 -11.72
CA PRO A 68 15.99 14.81 -11.57
C PRO A 68 15.75 15.12 -10.10
N VAL A 69 15.61 16.41 -9.78
CA VAL A 69 15.36 16.95 -8.45
C VAL A 69 14.16 17.91 -8.51
N ASP A 70 13.23 17.78 -7.58
CA ASP A 70 12.11 18.73 -7.42
C ASP A 70 11.65 18.81 -5.95
N SER A 71 10.91 19.87 -5.65
CA SER A 71 10.23 20.13 -4.39
C SER A 71 9.20 19.04 -4.02
N PRO A 72 8.93 18.83 -2.71
CA PRO A 72 7.81 17.98 -2.26
C PRO A 72 6.45 18.51 -2.73
N TRP A 73 6.38 19.80 -3.08
CA TRP A 73 5.18 20.49 -3.57
C TRP A 73 4.94 20.38 -5.09
N ASN A 74 5.81 19.67 -5.82
CA ASN A 74 5.71 19.48 -7.27
C ASN A 74 4.30 19.00 -7.67
N PRO A 75 3.53 19.74 -8.48
CA PRO A 75 2.16 19.37 -8.82
C PRO A 75 2.07 18.20 -9.83
N HIS A 76 3.10 18.01 -10.66
CA HIS A 76 3.08 17.07 -11.79
C HIS A 76 3.12 15.59 -11.36
N ARG A 77 2.90 14.69 -12.32
CA ARG A 77 3.12 13.25 -12.17
C ARG A 77 4.48 12.90 -12.79
N PRO A 78 5.47 12.42 -12.02
CA PRO A 78 6.75 12.00 -12.58
C PRO A 78 6.62 10.81 -13.53
N GLU A 79 7.36 10.86 -14.64
CA GLU A 79 7.59 9.74 -15.58
C GLU A 79 8.94 9.03 -15.32
N HIS A 80 9.74 9.53 -14.39
CA HIS A 80 11.00 8.99 -13.92
C HIS A 80 11.05 9.14 -12.39
N PRO A 81 11.75 8.27 -11.62
CA PRO A 81 12.07 8.55 -10.22
C PRO A 81 12.75 9.91 -10.04
N VAL A 82 12.33 10.69 -9.04
CA VAL A 82 12.80 12.05 -8.71
C VAL A 82 13.32 12.09 -7.29
N LEU A 83 14.45 12.77 -7.06
CA LEU A 83 14.93 13.11 -5.74
C LEU A 83 14.14 14.30 -5.19
N VAL A 84 13.38 14.09 -4.11
CA VAL A 84 12.59 15.13 -3.47
C VAL A 84 13.48 15.96 -2.53
N LEU A 85 13.63 17.24 -2.81
CA LEU A 85 14.34 18.23 -1.99
C LEU A 85 13.68 19.60 -2.13
N ASP A 86 13.36 20.28 -1.01
CA ASP A 86 12.91 21.66 -1.08
C ASP A 86 14.12 22.61 -1.21
N LEU A 87 14.48 22.95 -2.45
CA LEU A 87 15.61 23.84 -2.75
C LEU A 87 15.39 25.29 -2.29
N THR A 88 14.28 25.60 -1.62
CA THR A 88 14.07 26.87 -0.90
C THR A 88 14.58 26.86 0.55
N GLU A 89 15.23 25.76 0.97
CA GLU A 89 15.86 25.56 2.27
C GLU A 89 17.37 25.38 2.12
N GLU A 90 18.15 26.04 2.99
CA GLU A 90 19.61 26.04 2.89
C GLU A 90 20.21 24.64 3.08
N ALA A 91 19.67 23.82 3.99
CA ALA A 91 20.15 22.45 4.22
C ALA A 91 20.01 21.57 2.96
N CYS A 92 18.87 21.64 2.27
CA CYS A 92 18.64 20.96 1.00
C CYS A 92 19.58 21.46 -0.11
N GLN A 93 19.84 22.77 -0.18
CA GLN A 93 20.80 23.38 -1.10
C GLN A 93 22.23 22.90 -0.84
N GLN A 94 22.69 22.90 0.41
CA GLN A 94 24.02 22.44 0.82
C GLN A 94 24.20 20.94 0.53
N GLN A 95 23.21 20.10 0.85
CA GLN A 95 23.22 18.66 0.58
C GLN A 95 23.34 18.37 -0.93
N LEU A 96 22.58 19.09 -1.76
CA LEU A 96 22.67 18.94 -3.21
C LEU A 96 24.03 19.41 -3.75
N LEU A 97 24.54 20.57 -3.32
CA LEU A 97 25.85 21.05 -3.78
C LEU A 97 26.97 20.09 -3.37
N ALA A 98 26.98 19.59 -2.13
CA ALA A 98 27.99 18.64 -1.67
C ALA A 98 28.04 17.38 -2.57
N ARG A 99 26.88 16.87 -2.99
CA ARG A 99 26.78 15.77 -3.95
C ARG A 99 27.30 16.16 -5.34
N LEU A 100 26.91 17.32 -5.88
CA LEU A 100 27.35 17.77 -7.21
C LEU A 100 28.83 18.16 -7.28
N LEU A 101 29.49 18.36 -6.14
CA LEU A 101 30.96 18.52 -6.06
C LEU A 101 31.69 17.18 -5.88
N GLN A 102 31.04 16.16 -5.30
CA GLN A 102 31.57 14.79 -5.18
C GLN A 102 31.49 14.02 -6.51
N GLU A 103 30.37 14.13 -7.24
CA GLU A 103 30.18 13.59 -8.59
C GLU A 103 29.81 14.75 -9.54
N PRO A 104 30.80 15.48 -10.11
CA PRO A 104 30.54 16.58 -11.03
C PRO A 104 29.74 16.16 -12.27
N PRO A 105 28.53 16.70 -12.47
CA PRO A 105 27.68 16.29 -13.59
C PRO A 105 28.22 16.81 -14.93
N PHE A 106 28.06 16.00 -15.98
CA PHE A 106 28.37 16.41 -17.35
C PHE A 106 27.47 17.58 -17.79
N ALA A 107 26.19 17.52 -17.44
CA ALA A 107 25.22 18.57 -17.74
C ALA A 107 24.20 18.76 -16.62
N VAL A 108 23.77 20.01 -16.43
CA VAL A 108 22.68 20.40 -15.51
C VAL A 108 21.66 21.23 -16.30
N HIS A 109 20.42 20.78 -16.33
CA HIS A 109 19.29 21.56 -16.81
C HIS A 109 18.49 22.12 -15.63
N ILE A 110 18.01 23.37 -15.74
CA ILE A 110 17.39 24.11 -14.63
C ILE A 110 16.09 24.77 -15.10
N ALA A 111 14.94 24.14 -14.82
CA ALA A 111 13.62 24.55 -15.26
C ALA A 111 12.94 25.54 -14.29
N LEU A 112 13.55 26.72 -14.08
CA LEU A 112 13.20 27.64 -12.99
C LEU A 112 11.70 28.01 -12.93
N PRO A 113 10.99 27.82 -11.80
CA PRO A 113 9.55 28.09 -11.70
C PRO A 113 9.14 29.55 -12.02
N CYS A 114 8.62 29.77 -13.24
CA CYS A 114 8.28 31.11 -13.74
C CYS A 114 7.08 31.81 -13.04
N GLY A 115 6.46 31.17 -12.04
CA GLY A 115 5.14 31.57 -11.50
C GLY A 115 5.04 32.96 -10.86
N THR A 116 6.17 33.60 -10.51
CA THR A 116 6.22 35.00 -10.05
C THR A 116 6.63 36.00 -11.13
N GLY A 117 7.45 35.57 -12.10
CA GLY A 117 7.98 36.42 -13.18
C GLY A 117 7.21 36.34 -14.51
N SER A 118 6.23 35.43 -14.63
CA SER A 118 5.47 35.24 -15.86
C SER A 118 4.61 36.46 -16.21
N ARG A 119 4.95 37.10 -17.34
CA ARG A 119 4.21 38.23 -17.93
C ARG A 119 2.80 37.88 -18.42
N ALA A 120 2.38 36.62 -18.34
CA ALA A 120 0.97 36.24 -18.52
C ALA A 120 0.03 36.96 -17.53
N ARG A 121 0.54 37.35 -16.35
CA ARG A 121 -0.15 38.17 -15.34
C ARG A 121 -0.46 39.61 -15.77
N GLU A 122 0.17 40.10 -16.83
CA GLU A 122 -0.06 41.45 -17.38
C GLU A 122 -1.25 41.48 -18.37
N ARG A 123 -1.80 40.31 -18.75
CA ARG A 123 -2.92 40.19 -19.68
C ARG A 123 -4.25 40.23 -18.92
N PRO A 124 -5.14 41.22 -19.15
CA PRO A 124 -6.37 41.37 -18.38
C PRO A 124 -7.36 40.24 -18.67
N ILE A 125 -7.91 39.61 -17.62
CA ILE A 125 -8.94 38.58 -17.77
C ILE A 125 -10.24 39.20 -18.32
N SER A 126 -10.97 38.46 -19.17
CA SER A 126 -12.18 38.98 -19.82
C SER A 126 -13.26 39.38 -18.79
N LYS A 127 -14.03 40.44 -19.07
CA LYS A 127 -15.12 40.88 -18.19
C LYS A 127 -16.12 39.75 -17.88
N ARG A 128 -16.43 38.91 -18.87
CA ARG A 128 -17.32 37.74 -18.73
C ARG A 128 -16.78 36.71 -17.74
N ALA A 129 -15.50 36.36 -17.82
CA ALA A 129 -14.90 35.39 -16.90
C ALA A 129 -14.80 35.95 -15.47
N ARG A 130 -14.47 37.24 -15.30
CA ARG A 130 -14.46 37.89 -13.98
C ARG A 130 -15.83 37.98 -13.33
N LEU A 131 -16.89 38.28 -14.10
CA LEU A 131 -18.28 38.21 -13.63
C LEU A 131 -18.73 36.79 -13.25
N GLN A 132 -18.04 35.74 -13.73
CA GLN A 132 -18.25 34.35 -13.33
C GLN A 132 -17.37 33.93 -12.14
N GLY A 133 -16.58 34.84 -11.56
CA GLY A 133 -15.70 34.58 -10.42
C GLY A 133 -14.31 34.05 -10.79
N ALA A 134 -13.84 34.23 -12.04
CA ALA A 134 -12.47 33.85 -12.41
C ALA A 134 -11.43 34.74 -11.70
N PRO A 135 -10.35 34.15 -11.12
CA PRO A 135 -9.29 34.92 -10.48
C PRO A 135 -8.52 35.78 -11.50
N ASP A 136 -8.15 36.99 -11.09
CA ASP A 136 -7.44 38.00 -11.90
C ASP A 136 -6.02 38.19 -11.32
N PRO A 137 -5.04 37.36 -11.71
CA PRO A 137 -3.76 37.27 -11.00
C PRO A 137 -2.82 38.43 -11.35
N ARG A 138 -2.81 39.46 -10.51
CA ARG A 138 -1.94 40.65 -10.66
C ARG A 138 -0.46 40.31 -10.96
N PRO A 139 0.28 41.17 -11.68
CA PRO A 139 1.74 41.15 -11.72
C PRO A 139 2.34 41.23 -10.31
N LEU A 140 3.52 40.62 -10.10
CA LEU A 140 4.25 40.62 -8.82
C LEU A 140 5.65 41.25 -8.91
N ARG A 141 6.11 41.56 -10.12
CA ARG A 141 7.41 42.13 -10.46
C ARG A 141 7.20 43.05 -11.67
N ASP A 142 8.04 44.07 -11.82
CA ASP A 142 8.14 44.90 -13.03
C ASP A 142 9.63 45.18 -13.34
N GLY A 143 9.90 46.14 -14.24
CA GLY A 143 11.27 46.47 -14.68
C GLY A 143 12.12 47.25 -13.67
N GLU A 144 11.50 47.91 -12.69
CA GLU A 144 12.20 48.64 -11.61
C GLU A 144 12.25 47.76 -10.35
N ASN A 145 11.15 47.09 -10.06
CA ASN A 145 10.89 46.30 -8.86
C ASN A 145 11.09 44.79 -9.13
N VAL A 146 12.22 44.45 -9.74
CA VAL A 146 12.50 43.07 -10.23
C VAL A 146 12.45 42.02 -9.12
N LEU A 147 12.83 42.38 -7.88
CA LEU A 147 12.78 41.49 -6.72
C LEU A 147 11.39 41.34 -6.09
N GLY A 148 10.40 42.15 -6.47
CA GLY A 148 9.06 42.18 -5.90
C GLY A 148 8.47 43.59 -5.87
N LEU A 149 7.19 43.74 -6.22
CA LEU A 149 6.50 45.04 -6.19
C LEU A 149 6.40 45.64 -4.77
N PRO A 150 6.49 46.97 -4.61
CA PRO A 150 6.23 47.63 -3.33
C PRO A 150 4.81 47.35 -2.83
N GLY A 151 4.67 47.03 -1.54
CA GLY A 151 3.36 46.75 -0.92
C GLY A 151 2.77 45.37 -1.25
N LEU A 152 3.57 44.42 -1.74
CA LEU A 152 3.21 43.00 -1.65
C LEU A 152 3.17 42.56 -0.17
N SER A 153 2.30 41.60 0.12
CA SER A 153 2.11 41.06 1.48
C SER A 153 1.56 39.63 1.42
N GLY A 154 1.70 38.91 2.53
CA GLY A 154 1.19 37.54 2.69
C GLY A 154 1.63 36.60 1.56
N LYS A 155 0.65 35.90 0.98
CA LYS A 155 0.87 34.83 -0.02
C LYS A 155 1.61 35.29 -1.29
N ASP A 156 1.49 36.55 -1.71
CA ASP A 156 2.23 37.03 -2.89
C ASP A 156 3.69 37.37 -2.56
N GLN A 157 3.94 37.98 -1.40
CA GLN A 157 5.29 38.29 -0.90
C GLN A 157 6.09 37.00 -0.68
N PHE A 158 5.54 36.05 0.09
CA PHE A 158 6.17 34.75 0.37
C PHE A 158 6.56 33.99 -0.92
N ARG A 159 5.68 33.99 -1.94
CA ARG A 159 5.97 33.37 -3.24
C ARG A 159 7.11 34.08 -3.97
N VAL A 160 7.18 35.41 -3.89
CA VAL A 160 8.25 36.22 -4.47
C VAL A 160 9.58 35.94 -3.75
N ASP A 161 9.59 35.86 -2.42
CA ASP A 161 10.81 35.59 -1.63
C ASP A 161 11.35 34.19 -1.85
N LYS A 162 10.50 33.16 -1.75
CA LYS A 162 10.89 31.77 -2.07
C LYS A 162 11.34 31.65 -3.54
N SER A 163 10.74 32.39 -4.47
CA SER A 163 11.18 32.48 -5.87
C SER A 163 12.48 33.25 -6.06
N ASN A 164 12.80 34.23 -5.20
CA ASN A 164 14.08 34.91 -5.18
C ASN A 164 15.18 33.97 -4.68
N GLU A 165 14.88 33.15 -3.67
CA GLU A 165 15.81 32.18 -3.09
C GLU A 165 16.25 31.10 -4.08
N LEU A 166 15.30 30.52 -4.84
CA LEU A 166 15.64 29.61 -5.93
C LEU A 166 16.55 30.27 -6.99
N CYS A 167 16.39 31.57 -7.25
CA CYS A 167 17.27 32.29 -8.17
C CYS A 167 18.67 32.51 -7.57
N ARG A 168 18.79 32.80 -6.26
CA ARG A 168 20.09 32.87 -5.56
C ARG A 168 20.82 31.53 -5.67
N PHE A 169 20.15 30.42 -5.36
CA PHE A 169 20.74 29.08 -5.44
C PHE A 169 21.21 28.73 -6.86
N VAL A 170 20.46 29.08 -7.90
CA VAL A 170 20.88 28.85 -9.31
C VAL A 170 22.12 29.67 -9.68
N ILE A 171 22.26 30.89 -9.18
CA ILE A 171 23.48 31.69 -9.36
C ILE A 171 24.66 31.13 -8.53
N PHE A 172 24.39 30.62 -7.32
CA PHE A 172 25.36 29.94 -6.47
C PHE A 172 25.89 28.64 -7.11
N LEU A 173 25.03 27.83 -7.73
CA LEU A 173 25.44 26.68 -8.55
C LEU A 173 26.29 27.11 -9.77
N LEU A 174 25.90 28.18 -10.48
CA LEU A 174 26.66 28.72 -11.61
C LEU A 174 28.05 29.23 -11.21
N GLN A 175 28.23 29.65 -9.96
CA GLN A 175 29.54 30.01 -9.41
C GLN A 175 30.41 28.80 -9.06
N HIS A 176 29.84 27.76 -8.43
CA HIS A 176 30.62 26.68 -7.80
C HIS A 176 30.78 25.40 -8.64
N LEU A 177 29.86 25.11 -9.58
CA LEU A 177 30.03 23.97 -10.49
C LEU A 177 31.19 24.21 -11.47
N PRO A 178 31.99 23.20 -11.84
CA PRO A 178 33.16 23.39 -12.71
C PRO A 178 32.78 23.88 -14.11
N SER A 179 33.75 24.47 -14.83
CA SER A 179 33.53 24.97 -16.20
C SER A 179 33.35 23.87 -17.25
N SER A 180 33.67 22.62 -16.92
CA SER A 180 33.38 21.43 -17.73
C SER A 180 31.90 21.03 -17.71
N CYS A 181 31.12 21.51 -16.74
CA CYS A 181 29.70 21.22 -16.61
C CYS A 181 28.88 22.05 -17.61
N GLN A 182 28.09 21.38 -18.46
CA GLN A 182 27.18 22.00 -19.42
C GLN A 182 25.89 22.44 -18.71
N ILE A 183 25.85 23.70 -18.26
CA ILE A 183 24.70 24.28 -17.56
C ILE A 183 23.75 24.94 -18.56
N SER A 184 22.46 24.63 -18.46
CA SER A 184 21.37 25.27 -19.20
C SER A 184 20.22 25.67 -18.26
N ILE A 185 19.77 26.93 -18.36
CA ILE A 185 18.68 27.49 -17.55
C ILE A 185 17.50 27.79 -18.47
N GLU A 186 16.28 27.35 -18.13
CA GLU A 186 15.04 27.60 -18.89
C GLU A 186 14.16 28.65 -18.22
N ASN A 187 13.50 29.47 -19.03
CA ASN A 187 12.27 30.19 -18.69
C ASN A 187 11.55 30.62 -19.98
N PRO A 188 10.25 31.00 -19.91
CA PRO A 188 9.63 31.77 -20.97
C PRO A 188 10.48 32.99 -21.34
N GLU A 189 10.62 33.27 -22.64
CA GLU A 189 11.58 34.25 -23.17
C GLU A 189 11.42 35.66 -22.58
N ASN A 190 10.19 36.04 -22.25
CA ASN A 190 9.85 37.35 -21.71
C ASN A 190 9.72 37.40 -20.17
N SER A 191 10.11 36.34 -19.46
CA SER A 191 9.94 36.22 -18.00
C SER A 191 10.80 37.20 -17.19
N TRP A 192 10.24 37.83 -16.16
CA TRP A 192 10.99 38.67 -15.22
C TRP A 192 12.05 37.89 -14.42
N ILE A 193 12.02 36.55 -14.41
CA ILE A 193 13.07 35.71 -13.80
C ILE A 193 14.46 35.99 -14.42
N TRP A 194 14.54 36.33 -15.71
CA TRP A 194 15.80 36.73 -16.35
C TRP A 194 16.42 37.97 -15.72
N ALA A 195 15.59 38.95 -15.31
CA ALA A 195 16.02 40.14 -14.62
C ALA A 195 16.43 39.86 -13.16
N VAL A 196 15.75 38.92 -12.48
CA VAL A 196 16.12 38.46 -11.13
C VAL A 196 17.49 37.76 -11.12
N LEU A 197 17.74 36.88 -12.09
CA LEU A 197 19.05 36.21 -12.24
C LEU A 197 20.16 37.22 -12.56
N ALA A 198 19.92 38.15 -13.50
CA ALA A 198 20.87 39.21 -13.83
C ALA A 198 21.14 40.15 -12.64
N HIS A 199 20.12 40.43 -11.81
CA HIS A 199 20.28 41.18 -10.57
C HIS A 199 21.20 40.44 -9.60
N PHE A 200 20.99 39.15 -9.32
CA PHE A 200 21.85 38.40 -8.40
C PHE A 200 23.28 38.19 -8.93
N VAL A 201 23.47 38.01 -10.24
CA VAL A 201 24.81 38.01 -10.85
C VAL A 201 25.52 39.34 -10.61
N ARG A 202 24.84 40.49 -10.80
CA ARG A 202 25.41 41.81 -10.54
C ARG A 202 25.67 42.05 -9.04
N ALA A 203 24.76 41.61 -8.17
CA ALA A 203 24.87 41.76 -6.72
C ALA A 203 25.98 40.90 -6.11
N SER A 204 26.36 39.79 -6.75
CA SER A 204 27.46 38.92 -6.29
C SER A 204 28.84 39.60 -6.24
N GLN A 205 29.02 40.69 -7.00
CA GLN A 205 30.29 41.39 -7.23
C GLN A 205 31.45 40.50 -7.73
N CYS A 206 31.18 39.25 -8.11
CA CYS A 206 32.18 38.23 -8.42
C CYS A 206 32.59 38.27 -9.91
N PRO A 207 33.81 38.71 -10.28
CA PRO A 207 34.15 38.97 -11.68
C PRO A 207 34.17 37.71 -12.56
N SER A 208 34.49 36.54 -11.99
CA SER A 208 34.45 35.25 -12.69
C SER A 208 33.03 34.79 -12.99
N LEU A 209 32.10 34.96 -12.04
CA LEU A 209 30.67 34.69 -12.24
C LEU A 209 30.04 35.64 -13.26
N VAL A 210 30.33 36.94 -13.18
CA VAL A 210 29.89 37.93 -14.18
C VAL A 210 30.41 37.55 -15.57
N LYS A 211 31.71 37.22 -15.70
CA LYS A 211 32.30 36.76 -16.97
C LYS A 211 31.63 35.48 -17.48
N ARG A 212 31.38 34.49 -16.60
CA ARG A 212 30.70 33.23 -16.97
C ARG A 212 29.30 33.52 -17.49
N TRP A 213 28.48 34.25 -16.73
CA TRP A 213 27.12 34.64 -17.12
C TRP A 213 27.08 35.39 -18.45
N SER A 214 27.96 36.38 -18.65
CA SER A 214 28.07 37.14 -19.91
C SER A 214 28.53 36.28 -21.10
N SER A 215 29.26 35.20 -20.86
CA SER A 215 29.67 34.25 -21.91
C SER A 215 28.63 33.18 -22.27
N MET A 216 27.55 33.05 -21.48
CA MET A 216 26.47 32.11 -21.79
C MET A 216 25.67 32.58 -23.02
N ARG A 217 25.41 31.64 -23.93
CA ARG A 217 24.59 31.84 -25.13
C ARG A 217 23.11 31.86 -24.75
N GLU A 218 22.31 32.58 -25.50
CA GLU A 218 20.84 32.48 -25.43
C GLU A 218 20.36 31.70 -26.65
N VAL A 219 19.42 30.78 -26.42
CA VAL A 219 18.80 29.92 -27.44
C VAL A 219 17.29 30.11 -27.29
N CYS A 220 16.66 30.81 -28.24
CA CYS A 220 15.22 31.08 -28.22
C CYS A 220 14.49 30.24 -29.25
N PHE A 221 13.36 29.64 -28.86
CA PHE A 221 12.53 28.87 -29.78
C PHE A 221 11.05 28.92 -29.42
N SER A 222 10.21 28.68 -30.41
CA SER A 222 8.76 28.55 -30.28
C SER A 222 8.42 27.10 -29.95
N ASN A 223 7.82 26.85 -28.78
CA ASN A 223 7.58 25.48 -28.28
C ASN A 223 6.70 24.65 -29.21
N CYS A 224 5.86 25.27 -30.05
CA CYS A 224 5.04 24.60 -31.06
C CYS A 224 5.88 23.83 -32.09
N MET A 225 7.01 24.38 -32.55
CA MET A 225 7.98 23.70 -33.42
C MET A 225 8.65 22.49 -32.76
N LYS A 226 8.46 22.30 -31.45
CA LYS A 226 9.01 21.22 -30.63
C LYS A 226 7.90 20.32 -30.03
N GLY A 227 6.66 20.43 -30.52
CA GLY A 227 5.50 19.61 -30.11
C GLY A 227 4.56 20.25 -29.08
N GLY A 228 4.75 21.52 -28.73
CA GLY A 228 3.79 22.30 -27.93
C GLY A 228 2.53 22.65 -28.73
N LYS A 229 1.44 23.05 -28.06
CA LYS A 229 0.14 23.33 -28.73
C LYS A 229 -0.25 24.81 -28.75
N ARG A 230 0.58 25.69 -28.16
CA ARG A 230 0.31 27.12 -27.98
C ARG A 230 1.55 27.95 -28.34
N PRO A 231 1.39 29.25 -28.66
CA PRO A 231 2.51 30.11 -29.08
C PRO A 231 3.30 30.60 -27.85
N LYS A 232 3.89 29.64 -27.13
CA LYS A 232 4.89 29.87 -26.08
C LYS A 232 6.25 30.00 -26.76
N ARG A 233 7.01 31.06 -26.41
CA ARG A 233 8.43 31.18 -26.69
C ARG A 233 9.20 30.90 -25.40
N THR A 234 10.07 29.90 -25.44
CA THR A 234 11.00 29.57 -24.35
C THR A 234 12.39 30.07 -24.75
N ARG A 235 13.15 30.52 -23.75
CA ARG A 235 14.57 30.81 -23.86
C ARG A 235 15.34 29.83 -22.98
N PHE A 236 16.38 29.21 -23.52
CA PHE A 236 17.45 28.64 -22.72
C PHE A 236 18.60 29.64 -22.64
N ARG A 237 19.28 29.69 -21.50
CA ARG A 237 20.60 30.35 -21.35
C ARG A 237 21.63 29.27 -21.03
N CYS A 238 22.60 29.07 -21.91
CA CYS A 238 23.47 27.89 -21.95
C CYS A 238 24.96 28.25 -21.85
N SER A 239 25.73 27.53 -21.03
CA SER A 239 27.19 27.66 -20.94
C SER A 239 27.96 26.91 -22.04
N HIS A 240 27.24 26.35 -23.03
CA HIS A 240 27.74 25.44 -24.05
C HIS A 240 26.96 25.64 -25.36
N ALA A 241 27.54 25.18 -26.48
CA ALA A 241 26.94 25.36 -27.82
C ALA A 241 26.03 24.20 -28.25
N SER A 242 25.99 23.08 -27.52
CA SER A 242 25.32 21.83 -27.94
C SER A 242 23.83 22.00 -28.25
N LEU A 243 23.15 22.95 -27.58
CA LEU A 243 21.72 23.22 -27.76
C LEU A 243 21.44 24.36 -28.76
N GLN A 244 22.46 24.94 -29.41
CA GLN A 244 22.26 26.11 -30.27
C GLN A 244 21.44 25.79 -31.53
N SER A 245 21.48 24.56 -32.03
CA SER A 245 20.64 24.11 -33.15
C SER A 245 19.14 23.98 -32.81
N MET A 246 18.73 24.21 -31.55
CA MET A 246 17.33 24.20 -31.16
C MET A 246 16.58 25.49 -31.54
N GLU A 247 17.30 26.57 -31.90
CA GLU A 247 16.74 27.85 -32.33
C GLU A 247 15.73 27.67 -33.48
N ALA A 248 14.46 28.05 -33.23
CA ALA A 248 13.37 27.85 -34.18
C ALA A 248 12.21 28.82 -33.94
N ASP A 249 11.95 29.71 -34.90
CA ASP A 249 10.70 30.48 -34.94
C ASP A 249 9.54 29.63 -35.49
N CYS A 250 8.31 30.03 -35.17
CA CYS A 250 7.11 29.36 -35.68
C CYS A 250 6.97 29.56 -37.21
N ASP A 251 6.78 28.47 -37.94
CA ASP A 251 6.60 28.46 -39.40
C ASP A 251 5.24 29.02 -39.88
N GLY A 252 4.25 29.13 -38.98
CA GLY A 252 2.89 29.54 -39.30
C GLY A 252 2.05 28.49 -40.05
N LEU A 253 2.55 27.25 -40.20
CA LEU A 253 1.90 26.19 -40.97
C LEU A 253 0.90 25.34 -40.15
N HIS A 254 0.67 25.70 -38.89
CA HIS A 254 -0.17 24.96 -37.95
C HIS A 254 -1.02 25.88 -37.07
N GLU A 255 -2.20 25.40 -36.66
CA GLU A 255 -3.11 26.16 -35.80
C GLU A 255 -2.69 26.11 -34.32
N HIS A 256 -2.72 27.25 -33.66
CA HIS A 256 -2.39 27.40 -32.24
C HIS A 256 -3.64 27.35 -31.35
N LEU A 257 -3.61 26.55 -30.28
CA LEU A 257 -4.66 26.59 -29.26
C LEU A 257 -4.64 27.96 -28.52
N PRO A 258 -5.83 28.50 -28.18
CA PRO A 258 -5.91 29.75 -27.43
C PRO A 258 -5.45 29.63 -25.97
N TYR A 259 -5.05 30.76 -25.40
CA TYR A 259 -4.85 30.92 -23.96
C TYR A 259 -6.19 31.22 -23.27
N LEU A 260 -6.87 30.18 -22.80
CA LEU A 260 -8.15 30.28 -22.11
C LEU A 260 -8.01 30.12 -20.59
N VAL A 261 -8.93 30.75 -19.86
CA VAL A 261 -9.24 30.48 -18.45
C VAL A 261 -10.61 29.83 -18.41
N TYR A 262 -10.72 28.66 -17.79
CA TYR A 262 -11.90 27.81 -17.83
C TYR A 262 -12.09 27.05 -16.51
N ARG A 263 -13.30 26.56 -16.26
CA ARG A 263 -13.63 25.84 -15.02
C ARG A 263 -13.45 24.33 -15.22
N CYS A 264 -12.79 23.66 -14.28
CA CYS A 264 -12.53 22.22 -14.31
C CYS A 264 -12.60 21.67 -12.88
N ASN A 265 -13.38 20.61 -12.66
CA ASN A 265 -13.60 19.97 -11.35
C ASN A 265 -13.87 21.00 -10.24
N GLY A 266 -14.88 21.86 -10.45
CA GLY A 266 -15.24 22.96 -9.55
C GLY A 266 -14.30 24.17 -9.54
N SER A 267 -13.01 23.97 -9.80
CA SER A 267 -11.92 24.96 -9.74
C SER A 267 -11.70 25.77 -11.04
N TRP A 268 -10.94 26.86 -10.97
CA TRP A 268 -10.51 27.64 -12.14
C TRP A 268 -9.12 27.22 -12.62
N SER A 269 -8.99 26.86 -13.89
CA SER A 269 -7.75 26.47 -14.54
C SER A 269 -7.30 27.50 -15.59
N PHE A 270 -5.99 27.66 -15.73
CA PHE A 270 -5.35 28.52 -16.72
C PHE A 270 -4.63 27.66 -17.76
N SER A 271 -4.85 27.92 -19.05
CA SER A 271 -4.17 27.23 -20.15
C SER A 271 -2.64 27.28 -20.06
N THR A 272 -2.06 28.28 -19.39
CA THR A 272 -0.61 28.40 -19.16
C THR A 272 -0.05 27.32 -18.23
N ALA A 273 -0.85 26.74 -17.33
CA ALA A 273 -0.43 25.64 -16.46
C ALA A 273 -0.25 24.32 -17.23
N GLN A 274 -0.95 24.15 -18.37
CA GLN A 274 -0.79 22.98 -19.25
C GLN A 274 0.52 23.04 -20.06
N GLU A 275 1.09 24.23 -20.27
CA GLU A 275 2.36 24.45 -21.00
C GLU A 275 3.59 24.45 -20.06
N ALA A 276 3.43 23.93 -18.84
CA ALA A 276 4.51 23.76 -17.87
C ALA A 276 5.32 22.48 -18.13
N GLU A 277 4.71 21.43 -18.68
CA GLU A 277 5.43 20.20 -19.04
C GLU A 277 6.08 20.32 -20.41
N TYR A 278 7.32 19.83 -20.54
CA TYR A 278 8.00 19.80 -21.84
C TYR A 278 7.35 18.76 -22.78
N PRO A 279 7.08 19.10 -24.05
CA PRO A 279 6.62 18.14 -25.05
C PRO A 279 7.67 17.04 -25.31
N ALA A 280 7.22 15.85 -25.73
CA ALA A 280 8.11 14.73 -26.01
C ALA A 280 9.15 15.03 -27.12
N GLY A 281 8.77 15.82 -28.14
CA GLY A 281 9.70 16.27 -29.19
C GLY A 281 10.86 17.11 -28.64
N LEU A 282 10.54 18.11 -27.79
CA LEU A 282 11.53 18.93 -27.10
C LEU A 282 12.51 18.09 -26.26
N CYS A 283 11.99 17.13 -25.49
CA CYS A 283 12.83 16.24 -24.67
C CYS A 283 13.72 15.32 -25.51
N SER A 284 13.19 14.78 -26.63
CA SER A 284 13.93 13.91 -27.54
C SER A 284 15.06 14.65 -28.25
N GLU A 285 14.79 15.85 -28.79
CA GLU A 285 15.80 16.69 -29.44
C GLU A 285 16.90 17.09 -28.45
N MET A 286 16.53 17.54 -27.25
CA MET A 286 17.50 17.94 -26.23
C MET A 286 18.37 16.77 -25.76
N ALA A 287 17.79 15.58 -25.54
CA ALA A 287 18.55 14.37 -25.21
C ALA A 287 19.47 13.92 -26.36
N SER A 288 19.04 14.09 -27.62
CA SER A 288 19.86 13.81 -28.81
C SER A 288 21.10 14.70 -28.88
N LEU A 289 20.92 16.01 -28.66
CA LEU A 289 22.00 17.00 -28.70
C LEU A 289 22.98 16.85 -27.52
N LEU A 290 22.47 16.51 -26.33
CA LEU A 290 23.31 16.21 -25.17
C LEU A 290 24.08 14.89 -25.32
N SER A 291 23.45 13.82 -25.80
CA SER A 291 24.12 12.52 -26.01
C SER A 291 25.20 12.59 -27.08
N ALA A 292 24.95 13.30 -28.20
CA ALA A 292 25.96 13.59 -29.20
C ALA A 292 27.15 14.38 -28.61
N ALA A 293 26.89 15.40 -27.80
CA ALA A 293 27.94 16.17 -27.12
C ALA A 293 28.69 15.37 -26.03
N ALA A 294 28.12 14.27 -25.55
CA ALA A 294 28.72 13.35 -24.58
C ALA A 294 29.44 12.15 -25.22
N GLY A 295 29.37 11.99 -26.55
CA GLY A 295 29.91 10.82 -27.26
C GLY A 295 29.11 9.52 -27.01
N LEU A 296 27.84 9.63 -26.59
CA LEU A 296 26.97 8.48 -26.32
C LEU A 296 26.29 7.98 -27.60
N PRO A 297 25.99 6.66 -27.70
CA PRO A 297 25.32 6.09 -28.87
C PRO A 297 23.87 6.59 -28.98
N ALA A 298 23.47 6.96 -30.20
CA ALA A 298 22.14 7.52 -30.50
C ALA A 298 21.01 6.47 -30.39
N ARG A 299 20.57 6.19 -29.16
CA ARG A 299 19.39 5.37 -28.86
C ARG A 299 18.23 6.27 -28.42
N LEU A 300 17.45 6.71 -29.39
CA LEU A 300 16.50 7.82 -29.23
C LEU A 300 15.11 7.40 -28.70
N ASP A 301 14.72 6.14 -28.93
CA ASP A 301 13.48 5.58 -28.39
C ASP A 301 13.71 5.03 -26.96
N PRO A 302 12.96 5.50 -25.95
CA PRO A 302 12.99 4.88 -24.63
C PRO A 302 12.41 3.46 -24.72
N PRO A 303 13.10 2.42 -24.21
CA PRO A 303 12.50 1.11 -24.06
C PRO A 303 11.27 1.19 -23.14
N ALA A 304 10.34 0.25 -23.29
CA ALA A 304 9.23 0.10 -22.35
C ALA A 304 9.81 -0.02 -20.92
N GLY A 305 9.50 0.97 -20.09
CA GLY A 305 10.33 1.28 -18.92
C GLY A 305 10.36 0.18 -17.85
N PRO A 306 11.39 0.16 -16.98
CA PRO A 306 11.41 -0.72 -15.83
C PRO A 306 10.17 -0.51 -14.94
N ARG A 307 9.75 -1.57 -14.25
CA ARG A 307 8.59 -1.52 -13.33
C ARG A 307 8.76 -0.37 -12.33
N PRO A 308 7.73 0.45 -12.07
CA PRO A 308 7.85 1.52 -11.07
C PRO A 308 8.05 0.92 -9.68
N LEU A 309 9.23 1.18 -9.09
CA LEU A 309 9.51 0.92 -7.68
C LEU A 309 8.61 1.82 -6.82
N TRP A 310 7.49 1.27 -6.36
CA TRP A 310 6.42 1.93 -5.58
C TRP A 310 5.85 3.22 -6.19
N PRO A 311 4.55 3.23 -6.56
CA PRO A 311 3.82 4.48 -6.67
C PRO A 311 3.76 5.18 -5.30
N GLN A 312 4.57 6.22 -5.09
CA GLN A 312 4.23 7.31 -4.17
C GLN A 312 3.01 8.04 -4.75
N GLN A 313 1.83 7.44 -4.59
CA GLN A 313 0.64 7.87 -5.30
C GLN A 313 -0.11 8.93 -4.48
N LYS A 314 -0.31 10.10 -5.11
CA LYS A 314 -1.05 11.25 -4.60
C LYS A 314 -2.55 10.93 -4.45
N GLY A 315 -2.90 10.15 -3.43
CA GLY A 315 -4.11 10.40 -2.64
C GLY A 315 -3.74 11.39 -1.53
N ALA A 316 -4.53 12.44 -1.34
CA ALA A 316 -4.16 13.50 -0.42
C ALA A 316 -4.35 13.07 1.05
N ARG A 317 -3.29 12.50 1.66
CA ARG A 317 -3.11 12.72 3.10
C ARG A 317 -2.90 14.22 3.30
N LYS A 318 -3.66 14.86 4.18
CA LYS A 318 -3.15 16.00 4.94
C LYS A 318 -2.13 15.45 5.94
N LEU A 319 -0.93 15.09 5.47
CA LEU A 319 0.21 15.02 6.39
C LEU A 319 0.53 16.46 6.78
N LEU A 320 0.47 16.75 8.08
CA LEU A 320 1.10 17.94 8.62
C LEU A 320 2.58 17.89 8.24
N SER A 321 3.09 18.97 7.67
CA SER A 321 4.49 19.03 7.30
C SER A 321 5.34 19.02 8.56
N GLU A 322 6.41 18.23 8.56
CA GLU A 322 7.43 18.26 9.62
C GLU A 322 8.18 19.60 9.69
N PHE A 323 7.97 20.47 8.69
CA PHE A 323 8.50 21.83 8.56
C PHE A 323 7.47 22.92 8.96
N LEU A 324 6.38 22.58 9.66
CA LEU A 324 5.46 23.56 10.27
C LEU A 324 6.02 24.09 11.60
N GLU A 325 6.89 25.10 11.51
CA GLU A 325 7.66 25.66 12.63
C GLU A 325 6.81 26.26 13.78
N PHE A 326 5.55 26.64 13.52
CA PHE A 326 4.70 27.35 14.49
C PHE A 326 3.62 26.45 15.12
N ARG A 327 3.65 26.34 16.47
CA ARG A 327 2.68 25.56 17.29
C ARG A 327 1.21 25.83 16.95
N THR A 328 0.85 27.08 16.66
CA THR A 328 -0.54 27.47 16.31
C THR A 328 -0.94 27.00 14.93
N GLU A 329 -0.06 27.09 13.92
CA GLU A 329 -0.35 26.68 12.54
C GLU A 329 -0.47 25.16 12.42
N PHE A 330 0.37 24.42 13.15
CA PHE A 330 0.26 22.97 13.29
C PHE A 330 -1.08 22.56 13.93
N VAL A 331 -1.51 23.24 15.00
CA VAL A 331 -2.81 22.99 15.66
C VAL A 331 -3.99 23.31 14.73
N GLU A 332 -3.96 24.42 14.00
CA GLU A 332 -5.01 24.77 13.05
C GLU A 332 -5.14 23.73 11.94
N CYS A 333 -4.02 23.34 11.32
CA CYS A 333 -4.01 22.29 10.29
C CYS A 333 -4.42 20.90 10.84
N ALA A 334 -4.10 20.58 12.09
CA ALA A 334 -4.45 19.31 12.73
C ALA A 334 -5.96 19.16 12.99
N LEU A 335 -6.67 20.27 13.22
CA LEU A 335 -8.13 20.27 13.42
C LEU A 335 -8.92 20.04 12.13
N GLU A 336 -8.28 20.17 10.96
CA GLU A 336 -8.89 19.91 9.65
C GLU A 336 -8.56 18.53 9.05
N LEU A 337 -8.09 17.56 9.85
CA LEU A 337 -7.70 16.24 9.37
C LEU A 337 -8.87 15.27 9.24
N ASP A 338 -8.92 14.55 8.11
CA ASP A 338 -9.69 13.32 7.98
C ASP A 338 -8.94 12.15 8.63
N HIS A 339 -9.67 11.26 9.31
CA HIS A 339 -9.05 10.16 10.04
C HIS A 339 -8.65 8.99 9.11
N PRO A 340 -7.39 8.47 9.16
CA PRO A 340 -6.88 7.52 8.16
C PRO A 340 -7.62 6.18 7.99
N PHE A 341 -8.45 5.75 8.96
CA PHE A 341 -9.32 4.58 8.80
C PHE A 341 -10.41 4.78 7.74
N ASP A 342 -10.94 6.00 7.64
CA ASP A 342 -12.00 6.33 6.70
C ASP A 342 -11.45 6.55 5.26
N THR A 343 -10.12 6.46 5.06
CA THR A 343 -9.43 6.47 3.76
C THR A 343 -8.84 5.08 3.39
N GLN A 344 -9.62 4.24 2.70
CA GLN A 344 -9.26 2.85 2.33
C GLN A 344 -8.23 2.75 1.18
N HIS A 345 -7.31 1.75 1.19
CA HIS A 345 -6.70 1.10 -0.01
C HIS A 345 -5.77 -0.10 0.36
N CYS A 346 -6.25 -1.36 0.46
CA CYS A 346 -5.44 -2.41 1.15
C CYS A 346 -5.03 -3.74 0.45
N VAL A 347 -5.64 -4.24 -0.65
CA VAL A 347 -5.52 -5.70 -0.95
C VAL A 347 -5.41 -6.02 -2.51
N PRO A 348 -4.74 -7.12 -2.98
CA PRO A 348 -4.59 -7.63 -4.40
C PRO A 348 -5.25 -9.04 -4.65
N ASP A 349 -5.04 -9.83 -5.77
CA ASP A 349 -6.08 -10.78 -6.33
C ASP A 349 -5.92 -12.40 -6.68
N GLU A 350 -5.56 -13.44 -5.81
CA GLU A 350 -6.30 -14.77 -5.29
C GLU A 350 -7.65 -15.05 -4.26
N VAL A 351 -8.19 -14.34 -3.15
CA VAL A 351 -9.64 -14.03 -2.56
C VAL A 351 -10.52 -12.50 -2.48
N LYS A 352 -11.32 -11.50 -3.27
CA LYS A 352 -11.86 -10.91 -4.82
C LYS A 352 -12.40 -11.66 -6.15
N ARG A 353 -11.59 -12.07 -7.19
CA ARG A 353 -11.90 -13.01 -8.33
C ARG A 353 -11.20 -14.46 -8.39
N ASN A 354 -11.95 -15.60 -8.32
CA ASN A 354 -11.65 -17.02 -7.87
C ASN A 354 -12.86 -17.84 -7.22
N ILE A 355 -13.76 -17.26 -6.42
CA ILE A 355 -14.67 -17.89 -5.42
C ILE A 355 -16.21 -17.49 -5.47
N PHE A 356 -17.02 -16.94 -6.42
CA PHE A 356 -17.40 -17.11 -7.86
C PHE A 356 -18.51 -18.16 -8.03
N ARG A 357 -18.20 -19.26 -8.72
CA ARG A 357 -19.21 -20.05 -9.45
C ARG A 357 -20.16 -20.82 -8.55
N ARG A 358 -19.64 -21.43 -7.47
CA ARG A 358 -20.46 -22.10 -6.44
C ARG A 358 -21.39 -21.11 -5.66
N LEU A 359 -21.69 -19.91 -6.15
CA LEU A 359 -22.73 -18.99 -5.64
C LEU A 359 -23.81 -18.69 -6.70
N THR A 360 -23.52 -19.01 -7.96
CA THR A 360 -24.26 -18.53 -9.12
C THR A 360 -25.27 -19.53 -9.77
N GLU A 361 -24.98 -20.84 -10.01
CA GLU A 361 -25.89 -21.69 -10.84
C GLU A 361 -26.24 -23.17 -10.47
N GLY A 362 -26.59 -23.48 -9.23
CA GLY A 362 -27.17 -24.77 -8.83
C GLY A 362 -26.22 -25.95 -8.55
N PRO A 363 -26.61 -26.87 -7.64
CA PRO A 363 -25.84 -28.09 -7.35
C PRO A 363 -25.95 -29.11 -8.48
N THR A 364 -27.09 -29.09 -9.19
CA THR A 364 -27.46 -30.03 -10.23
C THR A 364 -26.48 -29.98 -11.40
N ALA A 365 -25.98 -28.79 -11.73
CA ALA A 365 -24.96 -28.60 -12.75
C ALA A 365 -23.62 -29.26 -12.40
N PHE A 366 -23.30 -29.41 -11.11
CA PHE A 366 -22.14 -30.17 -10.63
C PHE A 366 -22.43 -31.64 -10.38
N ALA A 367 -23.65 -32.02 -10.00
CA ALA A 367 -24.05 -33.42 -9.93
C ALA A 367 -23.93 -34.10 -11.31
N SER A 368 -24.41 -33.46 -12.37
CA SER A 368 -24.28 -33.99 -13.75
C SER A 368 -22.83 -34.13 -14.21
N GLU A 369 -21.97 -33.16 -13.92
CA GLU A 369 -20.54 -33.21 -14.26
C GLU A 369 -19.83 -34.32 -13.47
N ARG A 370 -20.09 -34.42 -12.15
CA ARG A 370 -19.61 -35.51 -11.28
C ARG A 370 -20.12 -36.90 -11.71
N VAL A 371 -21.24 -36.99 -12.45
CA VAL A 371 -21.78 -38.26 -13.00
C VAL A 371 -21.16 -38.62 -14.36
N GLN A 372 -21.01 -37.67 -15.29
CA GLN A 372 -20.28 -37.88 -16.54
C GLN A 372 -18.81 -38.27 -16.25
N MET A 373 -18.24 -37.66 -15.21
CA MET A 373 -16.97 -38.03 -14.61
C MET A 373 -16.88 -39.51 -14.23
N PHE A 374 -17.88 -40.00 -13.53
CA PHE A 374 -17.95 -41.39 -13.07
C PHE A 374 -18.10 -42.38 -14.24
N GLN A 375 -18.79 -41.98 -15.31
CA GLN A 375 -19.01 -42.82 -16.50
C GLN A 375 -17.72 -43.02 -17.32
N LYS A 376 -16.96 -41.94 -17.57
CA LYS A 376 -15.71 -42.05 -18.35
C LYS A 376 -14.59 -42.78 -17.59
N LEU A 377 -14.54 -42.67 -16.25
CA LEU A 377 -13.69 -43.54 -15.41
C LEU A 377 -13.98 -45.04 -15.64
N ASN A 378 -15.26 -45.45 -15.58
CA ASN A 378 -15.69 -46.84 -15.79
C ASN A 378 -15.45 -47.37 -17.21
N GLN A 379 -15.30 -46.47 -18.20
CA GLN A 379 -15.00 -46.86 -19.57
C GLN A 379 -13.50 -47.13 -19.76
N LEU A 380 -12.62 -46.23 -19.29
CA LEU A 380 -11.18 -46.45 -19.43
C LEU A 380 -10.67 -47.62 -18.57
N GLU A 381 -11.32 -47.93 -17.44
CA GLU A 381 -11.06 -49.18 -16.69
C GLU A 381 -11.26 -50.43 -17.56
N LYS A 382 -12.27 -50.44 -18.44
CA LYS A 382 -12.53 -51.57 -19.35
C LYS A 382 -11.55 -51.61 -20.52
N GLU A 383 -11.17 -50.45 -21.05
CA GLU A 383 -10.27 -50.32 -22.20
C GLU A 383 -8.83 -50.76 -21.84
N LEU A 384 -8.35 -50.43 -20.63
CA LEU A 384 -7.00 -50.73 -20.16
C LEU A 384 -6.84 -52.14 -19.58
N ARG A 385 -7.95 -52.82 -19.26
CA ARG A 385 -8.01 -54.08 -18.51
C ARG A 385 -7.12 -55.22 -19.00
N TYR A 386 -6.85 -55.30 -20.30
CA TYR A 386 -5.98 -56.34 -20.87
C TYR A 386 -4.50 -55.98 -20.82
N GLU A 387 -4.18 -54.69 -20.92
CA GLU A 387 -2.81 -54.20 -20.74
C GLU A 387 -2.42 -54.25 -19.25
N GLU A 388 -3.39 -54.01 -18.37
CA GLU A 388 -3.33 -54.19 -16.92
C GLU A 388 -2.85 -55.60 -16.53
N ALA A 389 -3.58 -56.63 -16.99
CA ALA A 389 -3.21 -58.02 -16.76
C ALA A 389 -1.82 -58.37 -17.33
N ARG A 390 -1.41 -57.70 -18.43
CA ARG A 390 -0.11 -57.89 -19.07
C ARG A 390 1.04 -57.25 -18.28
N LEU A 391 0.86 -56.05 -17.71
CA LEU A 391 1.82 -55.42 -16.80
C LEU A 391 2.02 -56.28 -15.54
N HIS A 392 0.93 -56.68 -14.88
CA HIS A 392 1.02 -57.50 -13.67
C HIS A 392 1.71 -58.84 -13.93
N SER A 393 1.61 -59.41 -15.14
CA SER A 393 2.27 -60.68 -15.47
C SER A 393 3.81 -60.61 -15.54
N VAL A 394 4.40 -59.42 -15.71
CA VAL A 394 5.86 -59.24 -15.88
C VAL A 394 6.58 -58.69 -14.64
N LEU A 395 5.87 -58.29 -13.57
CA LEU A 395 6.50 -57.85 -12.31
C LEU A 395 7.10 -59.02 -11.52
N PRO A 396 8.17 -58.83 -10.71
CA PRO A 396 8.72 -59.87 -9.83
C PRO A 396 7.69 -60.42 -8.84
N GLU A 397 7.76 -61.72 -8.53
CA GLU A 397 6.74 -62.45 -7.74
C GLU A 397 6.30 -61.71 -6.45
N HIS A 398 7.26 -61.24 -5.65
CA HIS A 398 6.98 -60.54 -4.38
C HIS A 398 6.35 -59.16 -4.58
N VAL A 399 6.73 -58.41 -5.64
CA VAL A 399 6.08 -57.14 -6.01
C VAL A 399 4.66 -57.42 -6.51
N ARG A 400 4.50 -58.49 -7.29
CA ARG A 400 3.24 -58.93 -7.90
C ARG A 400 2.17 -59.27 -6.85
N GLU A 401 2.56 -59.78 -5.68
CA GLU A 401 1.65 -59.91 -4.52
C GLU A 401 1.30 -58.55 -3.89
N VAL A 402 2.29 -57.69 -3.64
CA VAL A 402 2.12 -56.38 -2.96
C VAL A 402 1.28 -55.37 -3.75
N VAL A 403 1.22 -55.50 -5.09
CA VAL A 403 0.42 -54.62 -5.96
C VAL A 403 -0.88 -55.25 -6.47
N LYS A 404 -1.15 -56.52 -6.13
CA LYS A 404 -2.28 -57.31 -6.64
C LYS A 404 -3.63 -56.61 -6.46
N GLY A 405 -4.36 -56.39 -7.57
CA GLY A 405 -5.69 -55.79 -7.56
C GLY A 405 -5.72 -54.26 -7.55
N LYS A 406 -4.56 -53.58 -7.56
CA LYS A 406 -4.47 -52.17 -8.00
C LYS A 406 -4.57 -52.20 -9.53
N ASN A 407 -5.42 -51.37 -10.13
CA ASN A 407 -5.41 -51.19 -11.58
C ASN A 407 -4.23 -50.29 -11.95
N LEU A 408 -3.05 -50.91 -12.07
CA LEU A 408 -1.79 -50.27 -12.38
C LEU A 408 -1.64 -49.74 -13.81
N LEU A 409 -2.68 -49.61 -14.63
CA LEU A 409 -2.68 -48.87 -15.89
C LEU A 409 -3.90 -47.96 -16.01
N LEU A 410 -5.00 -48.25 -15.30
CA LEU A 410 -5.98 -47.20 -15.03
C LEU A 410 -5.35 -46.10 -14.18
N TRP A 411 -4.54 -46.46 -13.19
CA TRP A 411 -3.71 -45.54 -12.40
C TRP A 411 -2.49 -45.01 -13.24
N ALA A 412 -2.51 -45.16 -14.60
CA ALA A 412 -1.73 -44.48 -15.67
C ALA A 412 -2.50 -43.50 -16.59
N ARG A 413 -3.80 -43.67 -16.82
CA ARG A 413 -4.53 -42.87 -17.83
C ARG A 413 -5.19 -41.61 -17.23
N LEU A 414 -4.73 -41.14 -16.06
CA LEU A 414 -5.55 -40.41 -15.06
C LEU A 414 -4.84 -39.20 -14.29
N LEU A 415 -3.62 -39.23 -13.68
CA LEU A 415 -2.72 -38.03 -13.48
C LEU A 415 -1.98 -37.64 -14.74
N GLU A 416 -2.13 -38.38 -15.84
CA GLU A 416 -1.73 -37.91 -17.19
C GLU A 416 -2.67 -37.00 -18.29
N GLU A 417 -4.76 -35.90 -18.22
CA GLU A 417 -5.83 -35.07 -18.85
C GLU A 417 -6.24 -34.10 -17.72
N THR A 418 -5.35 -33.88 -16.73
CA THR A 418 -5.46 -33.34 -15.37
C THR A 418 -4.20 -32.85 -14.63
N SER A 419 -3.01 -33.50 -14.63
CA SER A 419 -1.68 -32.81 -14.70
C SER A 419 -0.56 -32.77 -13.61
N PHE A 420 -0.43 -33.65 -12.58
CA PHE A 420 0.53 -33.57 -11.40
C PHE A 420 2.05 -33.24 -11.60
N ALA A 421 2.83 -33.07 -10.52
CA ALA A 421 4.20 -32.54 -10.46
C ALA A 421 5.33 -33.49 -10.05
N ASP A 422 5.19 -34.37 -9.06
CA ASP A 422 6.32 -35.26 -8.79
C ASP A 422 6.41 -36.24 -9.96
N GLY A 423 7.60 -36.32 -10.53
CA GLY A 423 7.95 -37.09 -11.73
C GLY A 423 8.54 -38.47 -11.40
N GLY A 424 8.86 -38.74 -10.12
CA GLY A 424 9.53 -39.99 -9.75
C GLY A 424 8.62 -41.16 -9.36
N VAL A 425 7.28 -41.03 -9.32
CA VAL A 425 6.49 -41.92 -8.44
C VAL A 425 6.28 -43.37 -8.90
N PHE A 426 5.83 -43.69 -10.13
CA PHE A 426 5.56 -45.10 -10.49
C PHE A 426 6.83 -45.96 -10.43
N GLU A 427 8.02 -45.43 -10.72
CA GLU A 427 9.26 -46.23 -10.54
C GLU A 427 9.37 -46.80 -9.11
N LEU A 428 8.96 -46.04 -8.09
CA LEU A 428 8.97 -46.52 -6.69
C LEU A 428 8.00 -47.69 -6.44
N MET A 429 6.98 -47.88 -7.29
CA MET A 429 6.03 -48.99 -7.22
C MET A 429 6.49 -50.26 -7.97
N LYS A 430 7.60 -50.20 -8.74
CA LYS A 430 8.38 -51.40 -9.13
C LYS A 430 9.35 -51.84 -8.01
N GLY A 431 9.89 -50.89 -7.25
CA GLY A 431 10.85 -51.13 -6.17
C GLY A 431 11.52 -49.83 -5.68
N VAL A 432 12.12 -49.86 -4.49
CA VAL A 432 12.79 -48.69 -3.87
C VAL A 432 14.13 -49.12 -3.28
N ASP A 433 15.21 -48.39 -3.60
CA ASP A 433 16.54 -48.66 -3.08
C ASP A 433 16.67 -48.25 -1.60
N LEU A 434 17.28 -49.13 -0.80
CA LEU A 434 17.42 -48.97 0.66
C LEU A 434 18.74 -48.30 1.09
N VAL A 435 19.71 -48.13 0.18
CA VAL A 435 21.02 -47.52 0.46
C VAL A 435 21.49 -46.68 -0.73
N GLY A 436 21.99 -45.48 -0.45
CA GLY A 436 22.40 -44.51 -1.47
C GLY A 436 22.02 -43.09 -1.05
N LYS A 437 21.98 -42.17 -2.01
CA LYS A 437 21.42 -40.83 -1.84
C LYS A 437 20.30 -40.64 -2.88
N PRO A 438 19.03 -40.51 -2.48
CA PRO A 438 17.94 -40.32 -3.43
C PRO A 438 17.99 -38.91 -4.04
N ASP A 439 17.44 -38.78 -5.24
CA ASP A 439 17.33 -37.51 -5.95
C ASP A 439 16.27 -36.58 -5.33
N LYS A 440 16.45 -35.27 -5.52
CA LYS A 440 15.62 -34.25 -4.87
C LYS A 440 14.28 -34.09 -5.58
N SER A 441 13.19 -34.59 -5.00
CA SER A 441 11.83 -34.22 -5.41
C SER A 441 11.68 -32.68 -5.39
N PRO A 442 11.28 -32.01 -6.48
CA PRO A 442 11.22 -30.55 -6.54
C PRO A 442 9.91 -29.99 -5.91
N LEU A 443 9.36 -30.67 -4.90
CA LEU A 443 8.13 -30.28 -4.18
C LEU A 443 8.34 -29.91 -2.71
N PHE A 444 9.41 -30.41 -2.09
CA PHE A 444 9.59 -30.36 -0.65
C PHE A 444 10.97 -29.80 -0.29
N ASP A 445 11.02 -28.87 0.67
CA ASP A 445 12.17 -28.81 1.57
C ASP A 445 12.13 -30.06 2.46
N VAL A 446 13.30 -30.58 2.83
CA VAL A 446 13.45 -31.99 3.26
C VAL A 446 12.58 -32.34 4.47
N LYS A 447 11.47 -33.02 4.18
CA LYS A 447 10.63 -33.82 5.07
C LYS A 447 10.01 -34.95 4.25
N GLU A 448 9.61 -36.02 4.93
CA GLU A 448 9.48 -37.36 4.35
C GLU A 448 8.32 -37.49 3.34
N ASP A 449 8.53 -38.33 2.32
CA ASP A 449 7.68 -38.50 1.14
C ASP A 449 6.83 -39.79 1.30
N ASP A 450 5.50 -39.64 1.25
CA ASP A 450 4.54 -40.71 1.54
C ASP A 450 3.74 -41.08 0.27
N ALA A 451 3.70 -42.38 -0.04
CA ALA A 451 2.95 -42.95 -1.15
C ALA A 451 1.46 -42.54 -1.16
N ALA A 452 0.86 -42.28 0.01
CA ALA A 452 -0.52 -41.81 0.12
C ALA A 452 -0.74 -40.46 -0.59
N ALA A 453 0.23 -39.53 -0.58
CA ALA A 453 0.09 -38.22 -1.20
C ALA A 453 -0.04 -38.31 -2.73
N ARG A 454 0.74 -39.21 -3.34
CA ARG A 454 0.78 -39.45 -4.79
C ARG A 454 -0.50 -40.14 -5.29
N GLN A 455 -1.05 -41.11 -4.54
CA GLN A 455 -2.40 -41.67 -4.79
C GLN A 455 -3.49 -40.61 -4.69
N LYS A 456 -3.58 -39.90 -3.55
CA LYS A 456 -4.67 -38.94 -3.28
C LYS A 456 -4.85 -37.95 -4.41
N LEU A 457 -3.76 -37.36 -4.89
CA LEU A 457 -3.90 -36.42 -5.99
C LEU A 457 -4.06 -37.09 -7.34
N TRP A 458 -3.70 -38.35 -7.54
CA TRP A 458 -4.14 -39.06 -8.74
C TRP A 458 -5.64 -39.02 -8.91
N ASP A 459 -6.37 -39.28 -7.84
CA ASP A 459 -7.83 -39.23 -7.85
C ASP A 459 -8.35 -37.78 -7.96
N CYS A 460 -7.71 -36.82 -7.29
CA CYS A 460 -8.16 -35.40 -7.28
C CYS A 460 -7.87 -34.66 -8.58
N THR A 461 -6.75 -35.00 -9.18
CA THR A 461 -6.31 -34.45 -10.44
C THR A 461 -7.20 -35.15 -11.47
N ILE A 462 -7.42 -36.49 -11.46
CA ILE A 462 -8.41 -37.13 -12.35
C ILE A 462 -9.74 -36.41 -12.42
N LYS A 463 -10.16 -35.93 -11.26
CA LYS A 463 -11.36 -35.14 -11.06
C LYS A 463 -11.42 -33.84 -11.85
N ASP A 464 -10.46 -33.49 -12.69
CA ASP A 464 -10.49 -32.41 -13.67
C ASP A 464 -10.66 -32.91 -15.13
N ARG A 465 -10.31 -34.16 -15.47
CA ARG A 465 -10.35 -34.70 -16.85
C ARG A 465 -11.74 -34.84 -17.35
N ASP A 466 -12.52 -35.64 -16.64
CA ASP A 466 -13.80 -36.12 -17.14
C ASP A 466 -14.87 -35.04 -16.91
N ASN A 467 -14.48 -33.95 -16.24
CA ASN A 467 -15.16 -32.66 -16.22
C ASN A 467 -14.71 -31.73 -17.38
N GLY A 468 -13.83 -32.19 -18.28
CA GLY A 468 -13.40 -31.51 -19.50
C GLY A 468 -12.32 -30.44 -19.35
N PHE A 469 -11.61 -30.36 -18.22
CA PHE A 469 -10.74 -29.22 -17.92
C PHE A 469 -9.31 -29.31 -18.46
N LEU A 470 -8.83 -30.51 -18.80
CA LEU A 470 -7.51 -30.84 -19.32
C LEU A 470 -7.66 -32.12 -20.23
N LYS A 471 -6.68 -32.47 -21.09
CA LYS A 471 -6.87 -33.39 -22.24
C LYS A 471 -5.65 -34.28 -22.60
N GLY A 472 -5.84 -35.48 -23.19
CA GLY A 472 -4.85 -36.55 -23.53
C GLY A 472 -5.33 -37.94 -23.07
N PRO A 473 -4.55 -38.80 -22.36
CA PRO A 473 -3.11 -38.73 -22.13
C PRO A 473 -2.37 -38.92 -23.42
N PHE A 474 -1.45 -38.00 -23.63
CA PHE A 474 -0.52 -38.00 -24.74
C PHE A 474 0.76 -38.64 -24.22
N TYR A 475 0.85 -39.96 -24.30
CA TYR A 475 1.93 -40.76 -23.67
C TYR A 475 3.31 -40.44 -24.25
N THR A 476 3.35 -39.72 -25.36
CA THR A 476 4.54 -39.16 -25.98
C THR A 476 4.38 -37.66 -26.23
N GLU A 477 5.50 -36.93 -26.33
CA GLU A 477 5.48 -35.55 -26.80
C GLU A 477 4.91 -35.43 -28.23
N ASN A 478 5.11 -36.45 -29.07
CA ASN A 478 4.56 -36.48 -30.43
C ASN A 478 3.03 -36.50 -30.41
N GLU A 479 2.39 -37.29 -29.53
CA GLU A 479 0.94 -37.24 -29.34
C GLU A 479 0.46 -35.84 -28.91
N VAL A 480 1.22 -35.09 -28.11
CA VAL A 480 0.88 -33.69 -27.78
C VAL A 480 1.00 -32.80 -29.01
N LYS A 481 2.09 -32.94 -29.78
CA LYS A 481 2.41 -32.14 -30.95
C LYS A 481 1.41 -32.36 -32.09
N GLU A 482 1.09 -33.61 -32.40
CA GLU A 482 0.02 -34.00 -33.33
C GLU A 482 -1.37 -33.54 -32.85
N HIS A 483 -1.62 -33.53 -31.54
CA HIS A 483 -2.90 -33.08 -31.01
C HIS A 483 -3.08 -31.55 -31.02
N LEU A 484 -1.98 -30.81 -30.92
CA LEU A 484 -1.97 -29.34 -30.88
C LEU A 484 -1.65 -28.69 -32.22
N ASP A 485 -1.15 -29.44 -33.19
CA ASP A 485 -0.59 -28.96 -34.47
C ASP A 485 0.59 -27.97 -34.24
N VAL A 486 1.58 -28.40 -33.45
CA VAL A 486 2.77 -27.58 -33.07
C VAL A 486 4.06 -28.38 -33.00
N ASP A 487 5.18 -27.79 -33.39
CA ASP A 487 6.53 -28.39 -33.22
C ASP A 487 7.02 -28.40 -31.76
N GLU A 488 6.61 -27.39 -30.98
CA GLU A 488 7.07 -27.13 -29.61
C GLU A 488 5.92 -26.71 -28.69
N PHE A 489 5.99 -27.13 -27.43
CA PHE A 489 5.09 -26.75 -26.36
C PHE A 489 5.87 -26.54 -25.06
N VAL A 490 5.32 -25.73 -24.15
CA VAL A 490 5.88 -25.49 -22.82
C VAL A 490 5.21 -26.41 -21.82
N CYS A 491 6.03 -27.13 -21.05
CA CYS A 491 5.57 -28.09 -20.07
C CYS A 491 5.82 -27.61 -18.63
N SER A 492 4.88 -27.87 -17.71
CA SER A 492 5.06 -27.65 -16.27
C SER A 492 4.71 -28.90 -15.45
N ARG A 493 5.10 -28.93 -14.18
CA ARG A 493 4.69 -29.91 -13.16
C ARG A 493 3.49 -29.36 -12.36
N ARG A 494 2.52 -30.12 -11.81
CA ARG A 494 1.42 -29.61 -10.91
C ARG A 494 1.31 -30.27 -9.52
N PHE A 495 1.63 -29.63 -8.39
CA PHE A 495 1.76 -30.36 -7.11
C PHE A 495 0.47 -30.49 -6.29
N LEU A 496 0.47 -31.39 -5.30
CA LEU A 496 -0.56 -31.43 -4.26
C LEU A 496 -0.21 -30.46 -3.13
N ILE A 497 -1.19 -29.69 -2.69
CA ILE A 497 -1.20 -29.05 -1.37
C ILE A 497 -2.38 -29.63 -0.59
N GLU A 498 -2.14 -30.15 0.62
CA GLU A 498 -3.22 -30.47 1.54
C GLU A 498 -3.61 -29.23 2.36
N GLN A 499 -4.90 -28.90 2.36
CA GLN A 499 -5.44 -27.72 3.05
C GLN A 499 -6.72 -28.09 3.80
N GLY A 500 -6.90 -27.64 5.03
CA GLY A 500 -8.10 -27.89 5.81
C GLY A 500 -7.85 -27.88 7.31
N THR A 501 -8.68 -28.60 8.04
CA THR A 501 -8.42 -29.00 9.43
C THR A 501 -8.16 -30.51 9.45
N PRO A 502 -7.53 -31.08 10.50
CA PRO A 502 -7.22 -32.51 10.57
C PRO A 502 -8.44 -33.43 10.39
N GLU A 503 -9.63 -32.96 10.79
CA GLU A 503 -10.90 -33.69 10.70
C GLU A 503 -11.51 -33.63 9.29
N ARG A 504 -11.05 -32.70 8.44
CA ARG A 504 -11.57 -32.43 7.09
C ARG A 504 -10.44 -31.95 6.13
N PRO A 505 -9.42 -32.78 5.85
CA PRO A 505 -8.36 -32.45 4.89
C PRO A 505 -8.91 -32.35 3.47
N LYS A 506 -8.38 -31.42 2.66
CA LYS A 506 -8.74 -31.25 1.24
C LYS A 506 -7.48 -31.18 0.40
N ALA A 507 -7.35 -32.15 -0.50
CA ALA A 507 -6.35 -32.14 -1.56
C ALA A 507 -6.64 -31.03 -2.58
N ARG A 508 -5.64 -30.18 -2.86
CA ARG A 508 -5.65 -29.15 -3.91
C ARG A 508 -4.51 -29.41 -4.91
N PRO A 509 -4.80 -29.71 -6.17
CA PRO A 509 -3.75 -29.91 -7.18
C PRO A 509 -3.49 -28.60 -7.96
N ILE A 510 -2.22 -28.17 -8.06
CA ILE A 510 -1.78 -26.80 -8.41
C ILE A 510 -0.71 -26.82 -9.51
N ASP A 511 -0.98 -26.24 -10.68
CA ASP A 511 -0.14 -26.27 -11.87
C ASP A 511 1.04 -25.26 -11.77
N ASN A 512 2.29 -25.75 -11.76
CA ASN A 512 3.50 -24.95 -11.48
C ASN A 512 4.05 -24.17 -12.69
N TYR A 513 3.23 -23.28 -13.23
CA TYR A 513 3.60 -22.38 -14.34
C TYR A 513 4.71 -21.36 -14.01
N LYS A 514 5.23 -21.37 -12.78
CA LYS A 514 6.48 -20.70 -12.43
C LYS A 514 7.70 -21.51 -12.91
N GLU A 515 7.67 -22.82 -12.75
CA GLU A 515 8.76 -23.73 -13.13
C GLU A 515 8.85 -23.89 -14.65
N GLY A 516 7.70 -23.97 -15.34
CA GLY A 516 7.66 -23.91 -16.82
C GLY A 516 7.80 -22.51 -17.42
N GLY A 517 8.18 -21.48 -16.64
CA GLY A 517 8.43 -20.11 -17.15
C GLY A 517 7.22 -19.33 -17.69
N VAL A 518 6.06 -19.94 -17.90
CA VAL A 518 4.84 -19.29 -18.45
C VAL A 518 4.40 -18.07 -17.63
N ASN A 519 4.60 -18.09 -16.31
CA ASN A 519 4.33 -16.94 -15.44
C ASN A 519 5.34 -15.79 -15.61
N GLU A 520 6.55 -16.06 -16.07
CA GLU A 520 7.57 -15.04 -16.35
C GLU A 520 7.36 -14.39 -17.72
N ALA A 521 6.84 -15.16 -18.68
CA ALA A 521 6.37 -14.66 -19.97
C ALA A 521 5.08 -13.82 -19.88
N TYR A 522 4.28 -13.95 -18.80
CA TYR A 522 3.04 -13.19 -18.64
C TYR A 522 3.26 -11.79 -18.04
N HIS A 523 3.24 -10.77 -18.91
CA HIS A 523 3.31 -9.37 -18.49
C HIS A 523 1.92 -8.75 -18.29
N CYS A 524 1.70 -8.06 -17.17
CA CYS A 524 0.52 -7.22 -16.95
C CYS A 524 0.89 -5.89 -16.28
N LEU A 525 0.24 -4.81 -16.73
CA LEU A 525 0.40 -3.43 -16.23
C LEU A 525 -0.74 -3.01 -15.29
N GLU A 526 -1.83 -3.77 -15.22
CA GLU A 526 -3.00 -3.46 -14.41
C GLU A 526 -2.74 -3.85 -12.94
N LYS A 527 -3.20 -3.03 -11.98
CA LYS A 527 -3.28 -3.45 -10.58
C LYS A 527 -4.70 -3.92 -10.27
N LEU A 528 -4.79 -5.15 -9.78
CA LEU A 528 -6.01 -5.73 -9.23
C LEU A 528 -6.30 -5.14 -7.82
N ALA A 529 -7.57 -4.88 -7.51
CA ALA A 529 -7.98 -3.97 -6.42
C ALA A 529 -9.37 -4.27 -5.81
N LEU A 530 -9.46 -4.37 -4.49
CA LEU A 530 -10.45 -5.22 -3.82
C LEU A 530 -11.75 -4.63 -3.30
N PHE A 531 -12.71 -5.56 -3.12
CA PHE A 531 -13.91 -5.40 -2.31
C PHE A 531 -13.85 -6.40 -1.14
N ASP A 532 -12.96 -6.12 -0.19
CA ASP A 532 -12.59 -6.96 0.95
C ASP A 532 -13.43 -6.75 2.21
N VAL A 533 -12.94 -7.26 3.35
CA VAL A 533 -13.55 -6.99 4.66
C VAL A 533 -13.67 -5.48 4.90
N ASN A 534 -12.66 -4.68 4.53
CA ASN A 534 -12.71 -3.23 4.66
C ASN A 534 -13.77 -2.61 3.73
N TRP A 535 -13.93 -3.11 2.50
CA TRP A 535 -14.99 -2.66 1.58
C TRP A 535 -16.39 -2.98 2.08
N MET A 536 -16.65 -4.22 2.52
CA MET A 536 -17.95 -4.56 3.11
C MET A 536 -18.21 -3.81 4.41
N THR A 537 -17.18 -3.55 5.22
CA THR A 537 -17.29 -2.68 6.40
C THR A 537 -17.62 -1.23 6.00
N ALA A 538 -17.04 -0.70 4.92
CA ALA A 538 -17.42 0.62 4.40
C ALA A 538 -18.86 0.66 3.90
N ILE A 539 -19.34 -0.38 3.18
CA ILE A 539 -20.75 -0.49 2.79
C ILE A 539 -21.65 -0.53 4.04
N SER A 540 -21.39 -1.42 5.01
CA SER A 540 -22.19 -1.51 6.24
C SER A 540 -22.19 -0.19 7.04
N THR A 541 -21.03 0.45 7.20
CA THR A 541 -20.93 1.73 7.95
C THR A 541 -21.48 2.92 7.17
N TYR A 542 -21.58 2.84 5.85
CA TYR A 542 -22.27 3.81 5.01
C TYR A 542 -23.79 3.65 5.12
N ILE A 543 -24.30 2.42 4.98
CA ILE A 543 -25.71 2.09 5.21
C ILE A 543 -26.14 2.52 6.62
N ALA A 544 -25.31 2.24 7.63
CA ALA A 544 -25.57 2.63 9.03
C ALA A 544 -25.61 4.16 9.26
N ARG A 545 -24.91 4.94 8.42
CA ARG A 545 -25.01 6.40 8.38
C ARG A 545 -26.32 6.83 7.72
N VAL A 546 -26.61 6.36 6.50
CA VAL A 546 -27.78 6.83 5.71
C VAL A 546 -29.13 6.23 6.15
N SER A 547 -29.13 5.22 7.01
CA SER A 547 -30.36 4.64 7.60
C SER A 547 -30.88 5.41 8.83
N ASP A 548 -30.37 6.62 9.12
CA ASP A 548 -30.84 7.46 10.22
C ASP A 548 -32.19 8.14 9.91
N PRO A 549 -33.30 7.77 10.60
CA PRO A 549 -34.62 8.36 10.36
C PRO A 549 -34.75 9.82 10.80
N SER A 550 -33.76 10.37 11.52
CA SER A 550 -33.73 11.76 11.96
C SER A 550 -32.97 12.71 11.03
N SER A 551 -32.23 12.18 10.05
CA SER A 551 -31.47 12.95 9.07
C SER A 551 -32.12 12.89 7.67
N PRO A 552 -31.98 13.94 6.84
CA PRO A 552 -32.31 13.84 5.42
C PRO A 552 -31.35 12.87 4.72
N LEU A 553 -31.85 12.12 3.74
CA LEU A 553 -31.04 11.20 2.94
C LEU A 553 -30.29 12.01 1.87
N GLU A 554 -29.05 12.40 2.17
CA GLU A 554 -28.14 13.03 1.21
C GLU A 554 -27.05 12.06 0.74
N VAL A 555 -26.90 11.92 -0.57
CA VAL A 555 -25.94 11.01 -1.22
C VAL A 555 -25.18 11.77 -2.30
N GLU A 556 -23.92 12.11 -2.03
CA GLU A 556 -23.02 12.67 -3.05
C GLU A 556 -22.45 11.55 -3.95
N LEU A 557 -22.65 11.70 -5.26
CA LEU A 557 -22.13 10.83 -6.29
C LEU A 557 -20.73 11.30 -6.74
N SER A 558 -19.95 10.39 -7.33
CA SER A 558 -18.61 10.70 -7.88
C SER A 558 -18.59 11.77 -9.01
N SER A 559 -19.76 12.21 -9.49
CA SER A 559 -19.96 13.36 -10.38
C SER A 559 -19.99 14.72 -9.66
N GLY A 560 -20.08 14.75 -8.32
CA GLY A 560 -20.42 15.95 -7.53
C GLY A 560 -21.92 16.26 -7.50
N GLU A 561 -22.76 15.34 -7.95
CA GLU A 561 -24.22 15.42 -7.85
C GLU A 561 -24.67 14.91 -6.48
N VAL A 562 -25.46 15.71 -5.74
CA VAL A 562 -26.02 15.31 -4.43
C VAL A 562 -27.49 14.94 -4.61
N LEU A 563 -27.79 13.64 -4.55
CA LEU A 563 -29.16 13.14 -4.46
C LEU A 563 -29.70 13.46 -3.06
N ARG A 564 -30.92 13.97 -2.98
CA ARG A 564 -31.61 14.33 -1.72
C ARG A 564 -32.97 13.67 -1.64
N GLY A 565 -33.33 13.17 -0.46
CA GLY A 565 -34.65 12.60 -0.19
C GLY A 565 -34.90 12.37 1.30
N GLU A 566 -35.93 11.59 1.60
CA GLU A 566 -36.27 11.14 2.95
C GLU A 566 -36.41 9.62 3.01
N LEU A 567 -36.15 9.03 4.18
CA LEU A 567 -36.49 7.64 4.44
C LEU A 567 -38.00 7.40 4.30
N HIS A 568 -38.37 6.35 3.57
CA HIS A 568 -39.76 5.98 3.31
C HIS A 568 -40.55 5.80 4.62
N SER A 569 -41.84 6.14 4.62
CA SER A 569 -42.71 6.13 5.81
C SER A 569 -42.73 4.77 6.53
N GLN A 570 -42.64 3.67 5.78
CA GLN A 570 -42.50 2.32 6.33
C GLN A 570 -41.25 2.16 7.20
N TRP A 571 -40.10 2.69 6.77
CA TRP A 571 -38.84 2.61 7.52
C TRP A 571 -38.80 3.56 8.72
N LYS A 572 -39.51 4.70 8.63
CA LYS A 572 -39.78 5.58 9.79
C LYS A 572 -40.69 4.93 10.84
N ALA A 573 -41.59 4.03 10.42
CA ALA A 573 -42.50 3.30 11.32
C ALA A 573 -41.88 2.02 11.92
N ARG A 574 -40.99 1.34 11.17
CA ARG A 574 -40.19 0.20 11.65
C ARG A 574 -38.82 0.25 10.96
N PRO A 575 -37.70 0.41 11.68
CA PRO A 575 -36.35 0.39 11.08
C PRO A 575 -36.08 -0.90 10.27
N PRO A 576 -35.32 -0.82 9.17
CA PRO A 576 -35.01 -1.96 8.32
C PRO A 576 -34.12 -2.98 9.04
N ARG A 577 -34.55 -4.24 9.16
CA ARG A 577 -33.68 -5.29 9.70
C ARG A 577 -32.73 -5.77 8.62
N TRP A 578 -31.47 -5.35 8.70
CA TRP A 578 -30.41 -5.79 7.79
C TRP A 578 -29.93 -7.20 8.16
N LEU A 579 -29.73 -8.00 7.12
CA LEU A 579 -29.16 -9.35 7.14
C LEU A 579 -28.01 -9.41 6.13
N GLY A 580 -27.15 -10.42 6.23
CA GLY A 580 -26.13 -10.69 5.21
C GLY A 580 -25.91 -12.17 4.93
N ARG A 581 -25.27 -12.45 3.80
CA ARG A 581 -24.98 -13.81 3.30
C ARG A 581 -23.60 -13.84 2.64
N THR A 582 -22.83 -14.91 2.88
CA THR A 582 -21.62 -15.31 2.11
C THR A 582 -21.62 -16.84 1.89
N LEU A 583 -20.61 -17.39 1.19
CA LEU A 583 -20.78 -18.42 0.16
C LEU A 583 -19.36 -18.89 -0.34
N ASP A 584 -19.05 -20.17 -0.69
CA ASP A 584 -17.67 -20.66 -1.08
C ASP A 584 -17.62 -21.63 -2.32
N LEU A 585 -16.45 -22.10 -2.86
CA LEU A 585 -16.32 -22.63 -4.26
C LEU A 585 -15.97 -24.06 -4.70
N GLU A 586 -16.50 -24.40 -5.89
CA GLU A 586 -15.98 -25.33 -6.90
C GLU A 586 -15.42 -24.61 -8.14
N LYS A 587 -14.09 -24.62 -8.24
CA LYS A 587 -13.40 -24.68 -9.51
C LYS A 587 -13.70 -23.50 -10.46
N ALA A 588 -13.73 -22.27 -9.95
CA ALA A 588 -14.23 -21.14 -10.73
C ALA A 588 -13.38 -20.88 -11.99
N TYR A 589 -12.05 -20.93 -11.85
CA TYR A 589 -11.08 -20.92 -12.95
C TYR A 589 -11.40 -21.98 -14.02
N ARG A 590 -11.66 -23.23 -13.61
CA ARG A 590 -11.89 -24.37 -14.51
C ARG A 590 -13.13 -24.25 -15.40
N GLN A 591 -14.03 -23.32 -15.12
CA GLN A 591 -15.19 -23.01 -15.96
C GLN A 591 -14.91 -21.86 -16.95
N VAL A 592 -13.65 -21.50 -17.22
CA VAL A 592 -13.25 -20.60 -18.32
C VAL A 592 -12.31 -21.36 -19.25
N PRO A 593 -12.60 -21.49 -20.55
CA PRO A 593 -11.71 -22.17 -21.49
C PRO A 593 -10.40 -21.41 -21.68
N LEU A 594 -9.33 -22.14 -22.01
CA LEU A 594 -8.11 -21.57 -22.59
C LEU A 594 -8.31 -21.33 -24.10
N SER A 595 -7.58 -20.37 -24.68
CA SER A 595 -7.58 -20.19 -26.14
C SER A 595 -6.72 -21.26 -26.81
N CYS A 596 -7.04 -21.62 -28.06
CA CYS A 596 -6.32 -22.61 -28.86
C CYS A 596 -4.81 -22.33 -28.90
N ASP A 597 -4.43 -21.08 -29.20
CA ASP A 597 -3.03 -20.63 -29.26
C ASP A 597 -2.28 -20.77 -27.92
N SER A 598 -3.01 -20.81 -26.80
CA SER A 598 -2.47 -20.97 -25.45
C SER A 598 -2.39 -22.42 -24.98
N LEU A 599 -3.00 -23.38 -25.70
CA LEU A 599 -3.01 -24.80 -25.32
C LEU A 599 -1.58 -25.37 -25.23
N LYS A 600 -0.69 -24.95 -26.13
CA LYS A 600 0.75 -25.26 -26.11
C LYS A 600 1.53 -24.64 -24.96
N PHE A 601 0.97 -23.70 -24.22
CA PHE A 601 1.52 -23.19 -22.96
C PHE A 601 0.82 -23.77 -21.73
N GLY A 602 -0.27 -24.51 -21.94
CA GLY A 602 -1.04 -25.20 -20.91
C GLY A 602 -0.69 -26.68 -20.79
N VAL A 603 0.47 -27.12 -21.30
CA VAL A 603 0.87 -28.53 -21.21
C VAL A 603 1.55 -28.79 -19.87
N VAL A 604 1.22 -29.91 -19.23
CA VAL A 604 1.63 -30.18 -17.86
C VAL A 604 1.80 -31.69 -17.63
N MET A 605 2.98 -32.10 -17.15
CA MET A 605 3.59 -33.44 -17.21
C MET A 605 3.95 -34.02 -15.85
N VAL A 606 3.80 -35.35 -15.76
CA VAL A 606 3.37 -35.99 -14.52
C VAL A 606 3.76 -37.45 -14.47
N THR A 607 4.18 -37.98 -13.31
CA THR A 607 4.10 -39.44 -13.10
C THR A 607 2.71 -39.88 -12.65
N GLU A 608 2.13 -40.77 -13.43
CA GLU A 608 1.66 -42.07 -12.95
C GLU A 608 2.33 -42.61 -11.66
N PRO A 609 1.60 -43.18 -10.67
CA PRO A 609 2.16 -43.85 -9.53
C PRO A 609 1.95 -45.37 -9.67
N SER A 610 1.59 -45.87 -10.86
CA SER A 610 1.14 -47.25 -11.12
C SER A 610 1.98 -48.14 -12.09
N THR A 611 2.57 -47.65 -13.20
CA THR A 611 3.80 -48.19 -13.96
C THR A 611 6.68 -47.50 -13.33
N GLY A 612 7.52 -46.45 -13.61
CA GLY A 612 7.47 -45.07 -14.14
C GLY A 612 7.20 -44.88 -15.62
N LYS A 613 6.37 -43.87 -15.82
CA LYS A 613 5.98 -43.19 -17.05
C LYS A 613 5.63 -41.80 -16.60
N HIS A 614 6.08 -40.84 -17.37
CA HIS A 614 5.53 -39.52 -17.33
C HIS A 614 4.64 -39.36 -18.53
N CYS A 615 3.53 -38.65 -18.41
CA CYS A 615 2.77 -38.25 -19.58
C CYS A 615 2.12 -36.88 -19.41
N TYR A 616 1.77 -36.34 -20.57
CA TYR A 616 1.44 -34.97 -20.83
C TYR A 616 -0.05 -34.84 -21.05
N PHE A 617 -0.59 -33.76 -20.49
CA PHE A 617 -1.91 -33.31 -20.86
C PHE A 617 -1.92 -31.83 -21.19
N VAL A 618 -2.91 -31.45 -21.98
CA VAL A 618 -3.15 -30.08 -22.43
C VAL A 618 -4.30 -29.48 -21.63
N ALA A 619 -4.07 -28.36 -20.96
CA ALA A 619 -5.11 -27.65 -20.24
C ALA A 619 -6.15 -27.06 -21.19
N GLN A 620 -7.42 -27.42 -20.99
CA GLN A 620 -8.56 -26.92 -21.75
C GLN A 620 -9.22 -25.71 -21.05
N SER A 621 -9.03 -25.56 -19.74
CA SER A 621 -9.57 -24.45 -18.95
C SER A 621 -8.56 -23.87 -17.96
N LEU A 622 -8.77 -22.61 -17.55
CA LEU A 622 -7.80 -21.81 -16.81
C LEU A 622 -7.24 -22.57 -15.59
N PRO A 623 -5.91 -22.77 -15.52
CA PRO A 623 -5.29 -23.51 -14.44
C PRO A 623 -5.04 -22.73 -13.16
N PHE A 624 -5.02 -23.45 -12.04
CA PHE A 624 -4.58 -22.92 -10.74
C PHE A 624 -3.06 -22.86 -10.72
N GLY A 625 -2.48 -21.69 -10.51
CA GLY A 625 -1.02 -21.48 -10.47
C GLY A 625 -0.45 -20.66 -11.64
N ALA A 626 -1.25 -20.38 -12.67
CA ALA A 626 -0.89 -19.41 -13.72
C ALA A 626 -1.30 -17.97 -13.35
N THR A 627 -0.40 -17.01 -13.47
CA THR A 627 -0.69 -15.57 -13.26
C THR A 627 -1.62 -15.01 -14.35
N SER A 628 -1.58 -15.57 -15.57
CA SER A 628 -2.56 -15.28 -16.61
C SER A 628 -3.97 -15.72 -16.21
N SER A 629 -4.12 -16.92 -15.62
CA SER A 629 -5.38 -17.36 -15.03
C SER A 629 -5.87 -16.38 -13.98
N VAL A 630 -5.01 -15.90 -13.08
CA VAL A 630 -5.38 -14.92 -12.04
C VAL A 630 -6.00 -13.64 -12.63
N PHE A 631 -5.39 -13.04 -13.66
CA PHE A 631 -5.89 -11.79 -14.26
C PHE A 631 -7.06 -12.00 -15.25
N ALA A 632 -7.02 -13.02 -16.10
CA ALA A 632 -8.14 -13.37 -16.99
C ALA A 632 -9.35 -13.84 -16.16
N PHE A 633 -9.08 -14.63 -15.12
CA PHE A 633 -9.97 -14.85 -14.01
C PHE A 633 -10.04 -13.66 -13.04
N ASN A 634 -10.00 -12.40 -13.50
CA ASN A 634 -10.38 -11.22 -12.70
C ASN A 634 -11.43 -10.28 -13.31
N ARG A 635 -11.54 -10.25 -14.64
CA ARG A 635 -12.47 -9.34 -15.31
C ARG A 635 -13.93 -9.81 -15.29
N LEU A 636 -14.21 -11.12 -15.32
CA LEU A 636 -15.60 -11.60 -15.45
C LEU A 636 -16.45 -11.56 -14.16
N SER A 637 -15.94 -11.72 -12.93
CA SER A 637 -16.88 -11.45 -11.80
C SER A 637 -17.13 -9.99 -11.60
N ARG A 638 -16.18 -9.11 -11.91
CA ARG A 638 -16.46 -7.67 -12.01
C ARG A 638 -17.58 -7.42 -13.02
N SER A 639 -17.59 -8.11 -14.17
CA SER A 639 -18.70 -7.97 -15.12
C SER A 639 -20.02 -8.57 -14.62
N ILE A 640 -20.03 -9.65 -13.85
CA ILE A 640 -21.27 -10.29 -13.38
C ILE A 640 -21.78 -9.70 -12.05
N LEU A 641 -20.90 -9.13 -11.23
CA LEU A 641 -21.23 -8.22 -10.13
C LEU A 641 -21.86 -6.94 -10.68
N HIS A 642 -21.28 -6.38 -11.75
CA HIS A 642 -21.88 -5.27 -12.51
C HIS A 642 -23.28 -5.65 -13.04
N LEU A 643 -23.48 -6.87 -13.58
CA LEU A 643 -24.84 -7.36 -13.89
C LEU A 643 -25.73 -7.46 -12.65
N SER A 644 -25.22 -7.92 -11.50
CA SER A 644 -25.99 -7.99 -10.24
C SER A 644 -26.41 -6.62 -9.70
N TRP A 645 -25.57 -5.60 -9.88
CA TRP A 645 -25.87 -4.22 -9.53
C TRP A 645 -26.91 -3.62 -10.49
N HIS A 646 -26.69 -3.73 -11.81
CA HIS A 646 -27.51 -3.02 -12.80
C HIS A 646 -28.78 -3.75 -13.25
N LEU A 647 -28.86 -5.08 -13.11
CA LEU A 647 -30.07 -5.85 -13.46
C LEU A 647 -30.91 -6.23 -12.24
N LEU A 648 -30.30 -6.36 -11.06
CA LEU A 648 -30.96 -6.88 -9.85
C LEU A 648 -30.89 -5.91 -8.64
N GLY A 649 -30.14 -4.82 -8.71
CA GLY A 649 -30.06 -3.80 -7.64
C GLY A 649 -29.33 -4.25 -6.36
N LEU A 650 -28.57 -5.35 -6.39
CA LEU A 650 -28.07 -6.00 -5.18
C LEU A 650 -26.93 -5.24 -4.50
N VAL A 651 -27.03 -5.05 -3.18
CA VAL A 651 -25.94 -4.51 -2.37
C VAL A 651 -24.94 -5.62 -2.06
N SER A 652 -23.85 -5.68 -2.85
CA SER A 652 -22.83 -6.72 -2.74
C SER A 652 -21.44 -6.25 -3.18
N GLY A 653 -20.40 -6.90 -2.67
CA GLY A 653 -19.04 -6.88 -3.22
C GLY A 653 -18.64 -8.26 -3.77
N CYS A 654 -17.53 -8.38 -4.49
CA CYS A 654 -16.92 -9.70 -4.80
C CYS A 654 -15.65 -9.89 -3.94
N PHE A 655 -15.53 -11.03 -3.24
CA PHE A 655 -14.34 -11.40 -2.46
C PHE A 655 -13.80 -12.84 -2.69
N TYR A 656 -13.19 -13.02 -3.84
CA TYR A 656 -12.11 -13.94 -4.34
C TYR A 656 -13.16 -14.58 -5.24
N ASP A 657 -14.40 -14.94 -4.87
CA ASP A 657 -15.60 -14.17 -5.27
C ASP A 657 -16.83 -14.62 -4.47
N ASP A 658 -16.62 -14.87 -3.17
CA ASP A 658 -17.62 -14.62 -2.16
C ASP A 658 -18.47 -13.41 -2.62
N PHE A 659 -19.78 -13.55 -2.75
CA PHE A 659 -20.66 -12.39 -2.66
C PHE A 659 -21.05 -12.29 -1.20
N PRO A 660 -20.32 -11.50 -0.39
CA PRO A 660 -20.94 -10.90 0.76
C PRO A 660 -22.03 -9.96 0.24
N LEU A 661 -23.28 -10.37 0.46
CA LEU A 661 -24.46 -9.55 0.20
C LEU A 661 -24.96 -8.97 1.51
N LEU A 662 -25.56 -7.78 1.45
CA LEU A 662 -26.36 -7.19 2.51
C LEU A 662 -27.75 -6.89 1.94
N GLU A 663 -28.79 -7.19 2.70
CA GLU A 663 -30.18 -7.06 2.25
C GLU A 663 -31.11 -6.90 3.46
N VAL A 664 -32.28 -6.29 3.27
CA VAL A 664 -33.29 -6.19 4.35
C VAL A 664 -34.17 -7.44 4.40
N ASP A 665 -34.68 -7.76 5.59
CA ASP A 665 -35.46 -8.99 5.86
C ASP A 665 -36.65 -9.21 4.91
N ALA A 666 -37.27 -8.12 4.42
CA ALA A 666 -38.36 -8.16 3.45
C ALA A 666 -37.96 -8.65 2.04
N SER A 667 -36.74 -8.39 1.59
CA SER A 667 -36.25 -8.70 0.23
C SER A 667 -35.27 -9.87 0.18
N ALA A 668 -34.62 -10.20 1.29
CA ALA A 668 -33.55 -11.22 1.42
C ALA A 668 -33.77 -12.51 0.61
N LYS A 669 -34.96 -13.11 0.68
CA LYS A 669 -35.29 -14.31 -0.10
C LYS A 669 -35.35 -14.06 -1.61
N LEU A 670 -36.02 -12.98 -2.04
CA LEU A 670 -36.17 -12.66 -3.46
C LEU A 670 -34.81 -12.26 -4.08
N SER A 671 -34.00 -11.50 -3.36
CA SER A 671 -32.65 -11.13 -3.77
C SER A 671 -31.75 -12.35 -3.94
N SER A 672 -31.85 -13.32 -3.00
CA SER A 672 -31.22 -14.63 -3.13
C SER A 672 -31.66 -15.37 -4.40
N GLU A 673 -32.97 -15.61 -4.55
CA GLU A 673 -33.53 -16.39 -5.67
C GLU A 673 -33.29 -15.73 -7.04
N SER A 674 -33.30 -14.39 -7.11
CA SER A 674 -33.09 -13.61 -8.33
C SER A 674 -31.64 -13.65 -8.79
N PHE A 675 -30.69 -13.51 -7.86
CA PHE A 675 -29.26 -13.66 -8.17
C PHE A 675 -29.00 -15.09 -8.66
N GLU A 676 -29.40 -16.07 -7.85
CA GLU A 676 -29.38 -17.50 -8.16
C GLU A 676 -30.11 -17.88 -9.47
N HIS A 677 -31.03 -17.06 -9.99
CA HIS A 677 -31.70 -17.27 -11.28
C HIS A 677 -31.00 -16.60 -12.47
N MET A 678 -30.71 -15.29 -12.39
CA MET A 678 -29.98 -14.52 -13.43
C MET A 678 -28.78 -15.31 -13.91
N LEU A 679 -28.11 -15.88 -12.92
CA LEU A 679 -26.89 -16.59 -13.08
C LEU A 679 -27.12 -17.91 -13.79
N ARG A 680 -28.07 -18.80 -13.40
CA ARG A 680 -28.44 -20.04 -14.15
C ARG A 680 -28.78 -19.86 -15.64
N LYS A 681 -28.80 -18.63 -16.16
CA LYS A 681 -28.92 -18.30 -17.59
C LYS A 681 -27.58 -17.98 -18.28
N LEU A 682 -26.46 -17.93 -17.55
CA LEU A 682 -25.13 -17.49 -18.01
C LEU A 682 -24.08 -18.61 -18.12
N GLY A 683 -24.21 -19.74 -17.43
CA GLY A 683 -23.46 -20.99 -17.70
C GLY A 683 -22.34 -21.38 -16.72
N TRP A 684 -22.20 -20.69 -15.59
CA TRP A 684 -21.40 -21.08 -14.41
C TRP A 684 -22.18 -22.11 -13.51
N LYS A 685 -21.89 -22.33 -12.18
CA LYS A 685 -22.45 -23.47 -11.36
C LYS A 685 -22.44 -23.35 -9.80
N TYR A 686 -23.56 -23.39 -9.03
CA TYR A 686 -23.65 -23.09 -7.55
C TYR A 686 -23.53 -24.18 -6.48
N SER A 687 -23.18 -23.74 -5.26
CA SER A 687 -23.17 -24.46 -4.01
C SER A 687 -24.58 -24.54 -3.47
N THR A 688 -24.99 -25.75 -3.17
CA THR A 688 -25.93 -25.98 -2.08
C THR A 688 -25.36 -27.00 -1.10
N GLU A 689 -24.03 -27.06 -0.96
CA GLU A 689 -23.43 -27.70 0.21
C GLU A 689 -23.91 -26.88 1.43
N PRO A 690 -24.75 -27.43 2.34
CA PRO A 690 -25.55 -26.60 3.25
C PRO A 690 -24.70 -25.70 4.15
N GLU A 691 -23.55 -26.20 4.59
CA GLU A 691 -22.54 -25.48 5.39
C GLU A 691 -21.97 -24.21 4.73
N LYS A 692 -22.22 -24.04 3.43
CA LYS A 692 -21.61 -23.06 2.53
C LYS A 692 -22.63 -22.35 1.65
N SER A 693 -23.91 -22.65 1.85
CA SER A 693 -25.07 -22.01 1.22
C SER A 693 -26.07 -21.64 2.32
N LEU A 694 -25.54 -21.04 3.39
CA LEU A 694 -26.32 -20.46 4.48
C LEU A 694 -27.29 -19.39 3.92
N PRO A 695 -28.44 -19.17 4.55
CA PRO A 695 -29.38 -18.13 4.15
C PRO A 695 -28.82 -16.72 4.49
N PHE A 696 -29.64 -15.69 4.28
CA PHE A 696 -29.39 -14.39 4.88
C PHE A 696 -29.61 -14.47 6.40
N GLU A 697 -28.58 -14.14 7.18
CA GLU A 697 -28.59 -14.20 8.64
C GLU A 697 -28.15 -12.86 9.25
N GLU A 698 -28.52 -12.61 10.51
CA GLU A 698 -28.16 -11.37 11.21
C GLU A 698 -26.67 -11.33 11.58
N THR A 699 -26.05 -12.48 11.86
CA THR A 699 -24.60 -12.62 12.00
C THR A 699 -24.13 -13.70 11.04
N PHE A 700 -23.35 -13.30 10.04
CA PHE A 700 -22.91 -14.19 8.96
C PHE A 700 -21.38 -14.22 8.86
N ASP A 701 -20.85 -15.33 8.34
CA ASP A 701 -19.42 -15.48 8.09
C ASP A 701 -19.03 -14.57 6.89
N LEU A 702 -18.08 -13.66 7.12
CA LEU A 702 -17.58 -12.70 6.14
C LEU A 702 -16.07 -12.96 5.95
N LEU A 703 -15.69 -13.62 4.85
CA LEU A 703 -14.30 -13.68 4.36
C LEU A 703 -13.28 -14.26 5.36
N GLY A 704 -13.74 -15.07 6.32
CA GLY A 704 -12.91 -15.64 7.40
C GLY A 704 -13.08 -15.00 8.79
N ILE A 705 -13.84 -13.92 8.90
CA ILE A 705 -14.40 -13.37 10.16
C ILE A 705 -15.92 -13.56 10.19
N ARG A 706 -16.62 -12.89 11.12
CA ARG A 706 -18.07 -12.68 11.12
C ARG A 706 -18.41 -11.19 11.15
N LEU A 707 -19.52 -10.81 10.51
CA LEU A 707 -20.13 -9.49 10.63
C LEU A 707 -21.54 -9.66 11.21
N ASN A 708 -21.90 -8.86 12.21
CA ASN A 708 -23.29 -8.71 12.65
C ASN A 708 -23.90 -7.48 11.97
N ALA A 709 -25.01 -7.70 11.27
CA ALA A 709 -25.76 -6.73 10.50
C ALA A 709 -26.97 -6.14 11.26
N GLY A 710 -27.40 -6.76 12.36
CA GLY A 710 -28.58 -6.34 13.12
C GLY A 710 -28.53 -4.89 13.58
N GLY A 711 -27.37 -4.46 14.11
CA GLY A 711 -27.16 -3.08 14.57
C GLY A 711 -27.03 -2.02 13.47
N ILE A 712 -27.03 -2.38 12.18
CA ILE A 712 -26.80 -1.42 11.07
C ILE A 712 -27.86 -0.31 11.09
N ALA A 713 -29.13 -0.65 11.31
CA ALA A 713 -30.21 0.34 11.38
C ALA A 713 -30.19 1.20 12.66
N ASP A 714 -29.41 0.80 13.68
CA ASP A 714 -29.14 1.59 14.88
C ASP A 714 -27.88 2.46 14.74
N GLY A 715 -27.15 2.35 13.63
CA GLY A 715 -25.93 3.10 13.38
C GLY A 715 -24.66 2.37 13.84
N VAL A 716 -24.71 1.05 14.05
CA VAL A 716 -23.63 0.25 14.63
C VAL A 716 -23.27 -0.92 13.72
N VAL A 717 -21.98 -1.08 13.41
CA VAL A 717 -21.45 -2.28 12.74
C VAL A 717 -20.53 -2.99 13.72
N SER A 718 -20.63 -4.32 13.84
CA SER A 718 -19.68 -5.09 14.65
C SER A 718 -19.07 -6.27 13.89
N LEU A 719 -17.74 -6.40 14.02
CA LEU A 719 -16.93 -7.47 13.45
C LEU A 719 -16.47 -8.38 14.58
N HIS A 720 -16.56 -9.69 14.34
CA HIS A 720 -16.30 -10.74 15.34
C HIS A 720 -15.32 -11.75 14.77
N ASN A 721 -14.37 -12.22 15.58
CA ASN A 721 -13.64 -13.43 15.20
C ASN A 721 -14.61 -14.62 15.17
N LYS A 722 -14.36 -15.61 14.30
CA LYS A 722 -15.13 -16.85 14.34
C LYS A 722 -14.87 -17.52 15.70
N PRO A 723 -15.89 -17.92 16.49
CA PRO A 723 -15.69 -18.58 17.78
C PRO A 723 -14.74 -19.76 17.63
N SER A 724 -14.97 -20.63 16.65
CA SER A 724 -14.11 -21.78 16.34
C SER A 724 -12.68 -21.44 15.90
N ARG A 725 -12.26 -20.17 15.79
CA ARG A 725 -10.84 -19.77 15.76
C ARG A 725 -10.33 -19.51 17.17
N LEU A 726 -11.07 -18.74 17.97
CA LEU A 726 -10.73 -18.48 19.37
C LEU A 726 -10.69 -19.78 20.19
N ASP A 727 -11.67 -20.67 19.98
CA ASP A 727 -11.74 -21.99 20.62
C ASP A 727 -10.47 -22.81 20.33
N ARG A 728 -10.12 -23.02 19.05
CA ARG A 728 -8.89 -23.73 18.65
C ARG A 728 -7.60 -23.06 19.15
N MET A 729 -7.59 -21.73 19.31
CA MET A 729 -6.45 -21.03 19.89
C MET A 729 -6.32 -21.30 21.39
N LYS A 730 -7.43 -21.35 22.14
CA LYS A 730 -7.45 -21.77 23.54
C LYS A 730 -7.08 -23.25 23.68
N ASP A 731 -7.69 -24.13 22.89
CA ASP A 731 -7.43 -25.57 22.89
C ASP A 731 -5.93 -25.86 22.69
N ALA A 732 -5.28 -25.16 21.75
CA ALA A 732 -3.84 -25.29 21.51
C ALA A 732 -3.01 -24.85 22.73
N LEU A 733 -3.33 -23.72 23.37
CA LEU A 733 -2.65 -23.25 24.59
C LEU A 733 -2.88 -24.20 25.76
N LEU A 734 -4.12 -24.69 25.94
CA LEU A 734 -4.48 -25.63 27.00
C LEU A 734 -3.76 -26.98 26.81
N GLN A 735 -3.67 -27.51 25.59
CA GLN A 735 -2.90 -28.73 25.31
C GLN A 735 -1.39 -28.53 25.53
N MET A 736 -0.82 -27.38 25.18
CA MET A 736 0.59 -27.07 25.50
C MET A 736 0.81 -26.98 27.01
N SER A 737 -0.11 -26.34 27.76
CA SER A 737 -0.02 -26.23 29.22
C SER A 737 -0.12 -27.61 29.90
N LEU A 738 -1.14 -28.42 29.53
CA LEU A 738 -1.38 -29.76 30.07
C LEU A 738 -0.26 -30.76 29.74
N SER A 739 0.34 -30.68 28.55
CA SER A 739 1.44 -31.57 28.16
C SER A 739 2.81 -31.11 28.68
N GLY A 740 2.93 -29.85 29.10
CA GLY A 740 4.20 -29.23 29.49
C GLY A 740 5.23 -29.13 28.36
N LYS A 741 4.80 -29.26 27.10
CA LYS A 741 5.66 -29.39 25.91
C LYS A 741 5.15 -28.51 24.78
N TRP A 742 6.08 -28.10 23.91
CA TRP A 742 5.80 -27.40 22.66
C TRP A 742 6.77 -27.88 21.57
N ASP A 743 6.42 -27.58 20.33
CA ASP A 743 7.30 -27.69 19.18
C ASP A 743 7.14 -26.44 18.29
N ILE A 744 8.13 -26.22 17.40
CA ILE A 744 8.20 -25.02 16.57
C ILE A 744 6.99 -24.91 15.61
N HIS A 745 6.51 -26.04 15.07
CA HIS A 745 5.39 -26.07 14.12
C HIS A 745 4.05 -25.78 14.83
N SER A 746 3.82 -26.32 16.03
CA SER A 746 2.64 -25.99 16.83
C SER A 746 2.58 -24.51 17.23
N ILE A 747 3.71 -23.92 17.63
CA ILE A 747 3.80 -22.47 17.92
C ILE A 747 3.61 -21.63 16.63
N GLN A 748 4.19 -22.03 15.50
CA GLN A 748 3.98 -21.35 14.20
C GLN A 748 2.51 -21.38 13.76
N SER A 749 1.85 -22.54 13.88
CA SER A 749 0.43 -22.71 13.55
C SER A 749 -0.45 -21.79 14.41
N LEU A 750 -0.21 -21.77 15.73
CA LEU A 750 -0.94 -20.90 16.66
C LEU A 750 -0.66 -19.41 16.39
N GLN A 751 0.60 -19.02 16.11
CA GLN A 751 0.92 -17.65 15.75
C GLN A 751 0.23 -17.23 14.43
N GLY A 752 0.09 -18.14 13.46
CA GLY A 752 -0.70 -17.91 12.24
C GLY A 752 -2.17 -17.61 12.52
N GLN A 753 -2.78 -18.33 13.47
CA GLN A 753 -4.16 -18.07 13.91
C GLN A 753 -4.31 -16.73 14.64
N VAL A 754 -3.38 -16.39 15.54
CA VAL A 754 -3.33 -15.09 16.24
C VAL A 754 -3.11 -13.93 15.26
N ASN A 755 -2.21 -14.08 14.28
CA ASN A 755 -1.98 -13.09 13.22
C ASN A 755 -3.28 -12.75 12.48
N PHE A 756 -4.08 -13.76 12.13
CA PHE A 756 -5.38 -13.56 11.48
C PHE A 756 -6.37 -12.87 12.44
N ALA A 757 -6.42 -13.29 13.71
CA ALA A 757 -7.36 -12.77 14.69
C ALA A 757 -7.16 -11.27 14.98
N VAL A 758 -5.90 -10.83 15.09
CA VAL A 758 -5.48 -9.41 15.25
C VAL A 758 -5.81 -8.58 14.00
N GLY A 759 -5.74 -9.16 12.80
CA GLY A 759 -5.79 -8.39 11.55
C GLY A 759 -7.10 -7.65 11.26
N PHE A 760 -8.24 -8.11 11.80
CA PHE A 760 -9.56 -7.67 11.31
C PHE A 760 -10.61 -7.40 12.40
N ALA A 761 -10.81 -8.33 13.33
CA ALA A 761 -12.08 -8.40 14.08
C ALA A 761 -12.01 -8.22 15.61
N SER A 762 -10.81 -8.09 16.19
CA SER A 762 -10.61 -8.02 17.66
C SER A 762 -9.63 -6.92 18.08
N GLY A 763 -9.50 -5.87 17.27
CA GLY A 763 -8.58 -4.76 17.54
C GLY A 763 -7.15 -5.23 17.77
N ARG A 764 -6.46 -4.61 18.74
CA ARG A 764 -5.07 -4.91 19.08
C ARG A 764 -4.90 -5.78 20.34
N GLY A 765 -5.97 -6.24 20.99
CA GLY A 765 -5.87 -7.00 22.25
C GLY A 765 -4.93 -8.20 22.22
N LEU A 766 -4.98 -9.01 21.16
CA LEU A 766 -4.14 -10.20 21.00
C LEU A 766 -2.70 -9.89 20.54
N LYS A 767 -2.30 -8.61 20.45
CA LYS A 767 -0.98 -8.18 19.94
C LYS A 767 0.18 -8.65 20.81
N LEU A 768 -0.01 -8.72 22.13
CA LEU A 768 1.02 -9.21 23.05
C LEU A 768 1.14 -10.74 23.03
N LEU A 769 0.04 -11.47 22.86
CA LEU A 769 0.09 -12.92 22.58
C LEU A 769 0.86 -13.22 21.28
N GLN A 770 0.64 -12.41 20.23
CA GLN A 770 1.39 -12.51 18.96
C GLN A 770 2.92 -12.41 19.19
N ARG A 771 3.34 -11.48 20.07
CA ARG A 771 4.73 -11.24 20.43
C ARG A 771 5.30 -12.34 21.33
N ALA A 772 4.53 -12.80 22.31
CA ALA A 772 4.88 -13.88 23.23
C ALA A 772 5.18 -15.19 22.48
N LEU A 773 4.28 -15.61 21.58
CA LEU A 773 4.47 -16.75 20.68
C LEU A 773 5.73 -16.59 19.82
N GLY A 774 5.97 -15.38 19.31
CA GLY A 774 7.17 -15.08 18.51
C GLY A 774 8.50 -15.24 19.27
N SER A 775 8.49 -15.20 20.61
CA SER A 775 9.70 -15.38 21.43
C SER A 775 10.11 -16.86 21.59
N PHE A 776 9.15 -17.78 21.49
CA PHE A 776 9.40 -19.22 21.42
C PHE A 776 9.94 -19.64 20.05
N LEU A 777 9.67 -18.86 18.99
CA LEU A 777 10.18 -19.13 17.64
C LEU A 777 11.59 -18.59 17.41
N ARG A 778 11.97 -17.49 18.06
CA ARG A 778 13.35 -16.95 17.99
C ARG A 778 14.32 -17.77 18.82
N ASP A 779 13.97 -18.01 20.09
CA ASP A 779 14.89 -18.46 21.12
C ASP A 779 14.43 -19.76 21.81
N PRO A 780 14.02 -20.82 21.06
CA PRO A 780 13.34 -22.00 21.64
C PRO A 780 14.16 -22.70 22.72
N GLY A 781 15.51 -22.73 22.59
CA GLY A 781 16.42 -23.34 23.55
C GLY A 781 16.62 -22.56 24.85
N MET A 782 16.10 -21.34 24.97
CA MET A 782 16.13 -20.52 26.20
C MET A 782 14.79 -20.49 26.94
N ARG A 783 13.78 -21.25 26.49
CA ARG A 783 12.44 -21.30 27.11
C ARG A 783 12.31 -22.47 28.07
N THR A 784 11.67 -22.26 29.21
CA THR A 784 11.42 -23.28 30.23
C THR A 784 9.97 -23.77 30.21
N ALA A 785 9.68 -24.86 30.94
CA ALA A 785 8.31 -25.28 31.20
C ALA A 785 7.51 -24.26 32.06
N SER A 786 8.17 -23.30 32.72
CA SER A 786 7.46 -22.21 33.42
C SER A 786 7.09 -21.09 32.47
N ASP A 787 8.00 -20.73 31.55
CA ASP A 787 7.71 -19.83 30.42
C ASP A 787 6.51 -20.33 29.61
N LEU A 788 6.42 -21.65 29.37
CA LEU A 788 5.29 -22.24 28.65
C LEU A 788 3.96 -22.06 29.39
N ARG A 789 3.89 -22.35 30.70
CA ARG A 789 2.68 -22.13 31.48
C ARG A 789 2.26 -20.66 31.44
N SER A 790 3.20 -19.75 31.70
CA SER A 790 2.91 -18.32 31.66
C SER A 790 2.54 -17.80 30.26
N LEU A 791 2.98 -18.44 29.18
CA LEU A 791 2.46 -18.17 27.82
C LEU A 791 0.99 -18.59 27.70
N CYS A 792 0.67 -19.80 28.18
CA CYS A 792 -0.65 -20.39 28.04
C CYS A 792 -1.69 -19.69 28.90
N ASP A 793 -1.40 -19.43 30.17
CA ASP A 793 -2.31 -18.78 31.11
C ASP A 793 -2.64 -17.36 30.61
N TYR A 794 -1.60 -16.54 30.36
CA TYR A 794 -1.74 -15.19 29.80
C TYR A 794 -2.38 -15.16 28.40
N GLY A 795 -2.14 -16.20 27.60
CA GLY A 795 -2.75 -16.35 26.28
C GLY A 795 -4.23 -16.67 26.34
N VAL A 796 -4.66 -17.52 27.27
CA VAL A 796 -6.08 -17.81 27.52
C VAL A 796 -6.78 -16.55 28.05
N ASP A 797 -6.22 -15.88 29.07
CA ASP A 797 -6.74 -14.61 29.60
C ASP A 797 -6.97 -13.56 28.50
N LEU A 798 -6.00 -13.38 27.60
CA LEU A 798 -6.12 -12.45 26.48
C LEU A 798 -7.18 -12.85 25.44
N ILE A 799 -7.46 -14.15 25.26
CA ILE A 799 -8.51 -14.64 24.35
C ILE A 799 -9.89 -14.60 25.03
N ASP A 800 -9.98 -14.73 26.35
CA ASP A 800 -11.23 -14.52 27.11
C ASP A 800 -11.60 -13.04 27.25
N ALA A 801 -10.61 -12.15 27.40
CA ALA A 801 -10.80 -10.69 27.38
C ALA A 801 -11.02 -10.11 25.95
N CYS A 802 -11.06 -10.96 24.91
CA CYS A 802 -11.07 -10.56 23.51
C CYS A 802 -12.45 -10.09 23.03
N THR A 803 -12.71 -8.79 23.06
CA THR A 803 -13.99 -8.20 22.61
C THR A 803 -14.14 -8.15 21.07
N PRO A 804 -15.38 -8.10 20.55
CA PRO A 804 -15.65 -7.76 19.15
C PRO A 804 -15.25 -6.31 18.83
N ARG A 805 -14.87 -6.04 17.58
CA ARG A 805 -14.61 -4.67 17.11
C ARG A 805 -15.94 -4.00 16.71
N ILE A 806 -16.31 -2.95 17.43
CA ILE A 806 -17.55 -2.19 17.23
C ILE A 806 -17.23 -0.85 16.54
N PHE A 807 -18.06 -0.44 15.58
CA PHE A 807 -17.98 0.84 14.89
C PHE A 807 -19.27 1.65 15.10
N ALA A 808 -19.16 2.76 15.83
CA ALA A 808 -20.18 3.80 15.84
C ALA A 808 -20.13 4.57 14.51
N CYS A 809 -21.23 4.50 13.76
CA CYS A 809 -21.35 5.10 12.42
C CYS A 809 -22.12 6.43 12.46
N ARG A 810 -23.03 6.57 13.43
CA ARG A 810 -23.71 7.84 13.76
C ARG A 810 -22.86 8.63 14.76
N GLY A 811 -22.86 9.96 14.63
CA GLY A 811 -22.01 10.85 15.40
C GLY A 811 -20.83 11.43 14.61
N PRO A 812 -19.79 11.97 15.27
CA PRO A 812 -18.81 12.83 14.60
C PRO A 812 -17.78 12.05 13.79
N VAL A 813 -17.65 12.42 12.51
CA VAL A 813 -16.56 11.96 11.64
C VAL A 813 -15.24 12.70 11.91
N SER A 814 -15.30 13.93 12.44
CA SER A 814 -14.11 14.69 12.80
C SER A 814 -13.38 14.04 14.00
N PRO A 815 -12.05 13.84 13.90
CA PRO A 815 -11.26 13.19 14.94
C PRO A 815 -11.10 14.09 16.16
N VAL A 816 -11.02 13.48 17.33
CA VAL A 816 -10.47 14.14 18.51
C VAL A 816 -8.95 14.20 18.34
N VAL A 817 -8.39 15.40 18.33
CA VAL A 817 -6.95 15.64 18.20
C VAL A 817 -6.35 15.74 19.60
N ILE A 818 -5.29 14.99 19.85
CA ILE A 818 -4.62 14.91 21.15
C ILE A 818 -3.13 15.12 20.94
N PHE A 819 -2.53 16.11 21.59
CA PHE A 819 -1.09 16.27 21.69
C PHE A 819 -0.62 15.76 23.04
N THR A 820 0.51 15.06 23.07
CA THR A 820 1.16 14.60 24.30
C THR A 820 2.65 14.91 24.28
N ASP A 821 3.21 15.11 25.47
CA ASP A 821 4.61 15.43 25.69
C ASP A 821 4.99 15.05 27.13
N ALA A 822 6.27 14.87 27.41
CA ALA A 822 6.81 14.72 28.73
C ALA A 822 8.16 15.45 28.89
N ALA A 823 8.42 15.93 30.10
CA ALA A 823 9.72 16.45 30.49
C ALA A 823 10.39 15.53 31.54
N TYR A 824 11.71 15.46 31.51
CA TYR A 824 12.50 14.77 32.52
C TYR A 824 13.71 15.63 32.90
N GLU A 825 13.56 16.43 33.94
CA GLU A 825 14.53 17.45 34.34
C GLU A 825 14.84 17.33 35.83
N HIS A 826 16.11 17.52 36.21
CA HIS A 826 16.57 17.43 37.61
C HIS A 826 16.17 16.13 38.34
N GLY A 827 15.93 15.04 37.60
CA GLY A 827 15.50 13.75 38.12
C GLY A 827 13.98 13.60 38.34
N VAL A 828 13.19 14.63 38.03
CA VAL A 828 11.73 14.64 38.08
C VAL A 828 11.16 14.40 36.68
N ALA A 829 10.13 13.55 36.56
CA ALA A 829 9.37 13.37 35.33
C ALA A 829 7.99 14.06 35.42
N SER A 830 7.56 14.69 34.34
CA SER A 830 6.24 15.32 34.20
C SER A 830 5.66 15.07 32.80
N TYR A 831 4.34 15.22 32.68
CA TYR A 831 3.58 15.02 31.45
C TYR A 831 2.81 16.28 31.08
N GLY A 832 2.56 16.46 29.78
CA GLY A 832 1.68 17.48 29.20
C GLY A 832 0.71 16.84 28.20
N VAL A 833 -0.55 17.27 28.21
CA VAL A 833 -1.60 16.77 27.31
C VAL A 833 -2.50 17.92 26.89
N VAL A 834 -2.78 18.02 25.59
CA VAL A 834 -3.75 18.97 25.01
C VAL A 834 -4.77 18.20 24.18
N VAL A 835 -6.05 18.24 24.56
CA VAL A 835 -7.16 17.57 23.86
C VAL A 835 -8.05 18.60 23.18
N LEU A 836 -8.29 18.42 21.88
CA LEU A 836 -9.11 19.30 21.06
C LEU A 836 -10.12 18.45 20.26
N ASP A 837 -11.41 18.64 20.50
CA ASP A 837 -12.49 18.01 19.73
C ASP A 837 -13.19 19.07 18.84
N PRO A 838 -12.98 19.04 17.51
CA PRO A 838 -13.66 19.95 16.58
C PRO A 838 -15.18 19.88 16.63
N PHE A 839 -15.76 18.74 17.03
CA PHE A 839 -17.22 18.55 17.04
C PHE A 839 -17.89 19.18 18.26
N SER A 840 -17.45 18.81 19.47
CA SER A 840 -18.04 19.34 20.71
C SER A 840 -17.51 20.73 21.09
N GLY A 841 -16.49 21.22 20.40
CA GLY A 841 -15.74 22.42 20.79
C GLY A 841 -14.90 22.22 22.05
N THR A 842 -14.79 20.99 22.57
CA THR A 842 -14.03 20.68 23.80
C THR A 842 -12.55 20.96 23.59
N ARG A 843 -11.98 21.81 24.45
CA ARG A 843 -10.55 22.14 24.47
C ARG A 843 -10.04 22.07 25.90
N LEU A 844 -9.22 21.05 26.18
CA LEU A 844 -8.70 20.74 27.51
C LEU A 844 -7.17 20.74 27.49
N VAL A 845 -6.57 21.27 28.54
CA VAL A 845 -5.12 21.19 28.78
C VAL A 845 -4.89 20.59 30.17
N ALA A 846 -4.02 19.59 30.25
CA ALA A 846 -3.55 19.01 31.50
C ALA A 846 -2.02 18.96 31.51
N GLY A 847 -1.45 19.10 32.70
CA GLY A 847 -0.02 18.87 32.93
C GLY A 847 0.22 18.56 34.39
N GLY A 848 1.25 17.78 34.69
CA GLY A 848 1.51 17.34 36.06
C GLY A 848 2.75 16.48 36.23
N ARG A 849 3.13 16.23 37.48
CA ARG A 849 4.26 15.38 37.84
C ARG A 849 3.86 13.90 37.81
N ILE A 850 4.75 13.05 37.31
CA ILE A 850 4.62 11.59 37.38
C ILE A 850 5.17 11.12 38.74
N PRO A 851 4.47 10.25 39.50
CA PRO A 851 4.92 9.82 40.83
C PRO A 851 6.31 9.17 40.84
N ASP A 852 7.15 9.57 41.80
CA ASP A 852 8.54 9.09 41.90
C ASP A 852 8.66 7.57 42.09
N SER A 853 7.63 6.92 42.64
CA SER A 853 7.54 5.47 42.74
C SER A 853 7.47 4.79 41.37
N LEU A 854 6.68 5.33 40.44
CA LEU A 854 6.56 4.83 39.07
C LEU A 854 7.82 5.16 38.26
N VAL A 855 8.39 6.35 38.43
CA VAL A 855 9.69 6.73 37.83
C VAL A 855 10.82 5.82 38.34
N GLY A 856 10.83 5.50 39.64
CA GLY A 856 11.77 4.54 40.24
C GLY A 856 11.62 3.13 39.67
N PHE A 857 10.39 2.68 39.42
CA PHE A 857 10.12 1.41 38.73
C PHE A 857 10.63 1.42 37.27
N TRP A 858 10.48 2.53 36.54
CA TRP A 858 11.02 2.67 35.18
C TRP A 858 12.56 2.66 35.13
N ARG A 859 13.23 3.24 36.14
CA ARG A 859 14.70 3.19 36.26
C ARG A 859 15.27 1.78 36.45
N LEU A 860 14.44 0.77 36.77
CA LEU A 860 14.89 -0.63 36.82
C LEU A 860 15.22 -1.20 35.43
N ASP A 861 14.49 -0.78 34.38
CA ASP A 861 14.78 -1.15 32.99
C ASP A 861 15.69 -0.15 32.28
N SER A 862 15.67 1.12 32.73
CA SER A 862 16.29 2.24 32.01
C SER A 862 16.91 3.23 33.01
N PRO A 863 18.07 2.89 33.61
CA PRO A 863 18.62 3.63 34.75
C PRO A 863 18.96 5.10 34.44
N GLU A 864 19.40 5.38 33.21
CA GLU A 864 19.93 6.68 32.80
C GLU A 864 18.87 7.60 32.18
N GLN A 865 17.84 7.06 31.52
CA GLN A 865 16.88 7.83 30.73
C GLN A 865 15.49 7.19 30.72
N VAL A 866 14.49 7.89 31.27
CA VAL A 866 13.09 7.43 31.39
C VAL A 866 12.10 8.24 30.53
N ILE A 867 12.60 9.13 29.66
CA ILE A 867 11.76 10.06 28.88
C ILE A 867 10.75 9.32 27.98
N ALA A 868 11.17 8.21 27.36
CA ALA A 868 10.30 7.43 26.48
C ALA A 868 9.14 6.76 27.25
N GLN A 869 9.37 6.34 28.50
CA GLN A 869 8.32 5.86 29.39
C GLN A 869 7.37 6.99 29.80
N ALA A 870 7.88 8.18 30.09
CA ALA A 870 7.06 9.35 30.45
C ALA A 870 6.16 9.80 29.28
N GLU A 871 6.69 9.81 28.06
CA GLU A 871 5.97 10.08 26.81
C GLU A 871 4.86 9.05 26.55
N ALA A 872 5.20 7.76 26.59
CA ALA A 872 4.21 6.70 26.44
C ALA A 872 3.14 6.73 27.54
N PHE A 873 3.52 7.11 28.77
CA PHE A 873 2.60 7.32 29.89
C PHE A 873 1.64 8.50 29.65
N ALA A 874 2.11 9.62 29.08
CA ALA A 874 1.23 10.76 28.75
C ALA A 874 0.10 10.35 27.79
N VAL A 875 0.41 9.52 26.78
CA VAL A 875 -0.59 8.94 25.85
C VAL A 875 -1.58 8.03 26.56
N VAL A 876 -1.11 7.14 27.44
CA VAL A 876 -1.99 6.20 28.17
C VAL A 876 -2.84 6.94 29.21
N ALA A 877 -2.29 7.91 29.93
CA ALA A 877 -2.99 8.74 30.90
C ALA A 877 -4.10 9.57 30.25
N ALA A 878 -3.84 10.13 29.06
CA ALA A 878 -4.85 10.78 28.25
C ALA A 878 -5.96 9.80 27.82
N ARG A 879 -5.60 8.60 27.34
CA ARG A 879 -6.58 7.58 26.92
C ARG A 879 -7.48 7.11 28.06
N GLU A 880 -6.91 6.87 29.24
CA GLU A 880 -7.68 6.44 30.42
C GLU A 880 -8.60 7.57 30.93
N SER A 881 -8.03 8.76 31.20
CA SER A 881 -8.76 9.90 31.78
C SER A 881 -9.89 10.40 30.87
N PHE A 882 -9.67 10.40 29.56
CA PHE A 882 -10.66 10.86 28.58
C PHE A 882 -11.42 9.72 27.90
N SER A 883 -11.30 8.48 28.37
CA SER A 883 -11.96 7.28 27.82
C SER A 883 -13.42 7.50 27.39
N ARG A 884 -14.23 8.17 28.22
CA ARG A 884 -15.64 8.53 27.92
C ARG A 884 -15.83 9.49 26.73
N LEU A 885 -14.87 10.38 26.47
CA LEU A 885 -14.86 11.29 25.32
C LEU A 885 -14.37 10.58 24.05
N LEU A 886 -13.49 9.58 24.19
CA LEU A 886 -12.85 8.87 23.08
C LEU A 886 -13.62 7.61 22.63
N THR A 887 -14.53 7.09 23.46
CA THR A 887 -15.29 5.87 23.19
C THR A 887 -16.02 5.96 21.85
N GLY A 888 -15.72 5.03 20.94
CA GLY A 888 -16.28 4.97 19.57
C GLY A 888 -15.92 6.13 18.64
N ARG A 889 -15.10 7.11 19.07
CA ARG A 889 -14.64 8.23 18.23
C ARG A 889 -13.48 7.84 17.32
N ARG A 890 -13.23 8.68 16.32
CA ARG A 890 -11.92 8.77 15.64
C ARG A 890 -10.97 9.58 16.53
N THR A 891 -9.73 9.16 16.69
CA THR A 891 -8.73 9.87 17.51
C THR A 891 -7.38 9.95 16.79
N ILE A 892 -6.70 11.10 16.88
CA ILE A 892 -5.35 11.30 16.35
C ILE A 892 -4.47 11.79 17.49
N TYR A 893 -3.52 10.96 17.91
CA TYR A 893 -2.49 11.32 18.88
C TYR A 893 -1.24 11.82 18.16
N PHE A 894 -0.76 12.99 18.55
CA PHE A 894 0.50 13.59 18.15
C PHE A 894 1.54 13.41 19.25
N VAL A 895 2.60 12.67 18.94
CA VAL A 895 3.67 12.29 19.86
C VAL A 895 5.02 12.69 19.25
N ASP A 896 5.86 13.39 20.00
CA ASP A 896 7.17 13.85 19.51
C ASP A 896 8.26 12.77 19.63
N ASN A 897 8.02 11.74 20.44
CA ASN A 897 9.00 10.72 20.79
C ASN A 897 8.78 9.42 20.00
N GLU A 898 9.71 9.08 19.11
CA GLU A 898 9.58 7.88 18.27
C GLU A 898 9.55 6.58 19.09
N ALA A 899 10.26 6.48 20.22
CA ALA A 899 10.25 5.24 21.02
C ALA A 899 8.88 5.00 21.69
N ALA A 900 8.22 6.07 22.15
CA ALA A 900 6.84 6.02 22.63
C ALA A 900 5.85 5.73 21.49
N ARG A 901 5.94 6.47 20.38
CA ARG A 901 5.07 6.28 19.20
C ARG A 901 5.17 4.84 18.67
N GLU A 902 6.38 4.33 18.49
CA GLU A 902 6.62 3.01 17.90
C GLU A 902 6.23 1.85 18.83
N VAL A 903 6.38 1.96 20.16
CA VAL A 903 5.90 0.89 21.05
C VAL A 903 4.38 0.79 21.03
N LEU A 904 3.67 1.91 20.98
CA LEU A 904 2.20 1.95 20.91
C LEU A 904 1.68 1.58 19.51
N VAL A 905 2.42 1.88 18.43
CA VAL A 905 2.09 1.45 17.06
C VAL A 905 2.39 -0.03 16.81
N LYS A 906 3.50 -0.58 17.31
CA LYS A 906 3.96 -1.96 16.99
C LYS A 906 3.69 -2.99 18.08
N GLY A 907 3.51 -2.59 19.34
CA GLY A 907 3.45 -3.49 20.49
C GLY A 907 4.78 -4.20 20.76
N ALA A 908 5.91 -3.52 20.51
CA ALA A 908 7.25 -4.09 20.55
C ALA A 908 8.28 -3.10 21.11
N SER A 909 9.00 -3.49 22.15
CA SER A 909 10.16 -2.76 22.72
C SER A 909 11.09 -3.74 23.44
N ARG A 910 12.33 -3.32 23.69
CA ARG A 910 13.30 -4.01 24.57
C ARG A 910 13.20 -3.60 26.04
N SER A 911 12.40 -2.58 26.37
CA SER A 911 12.08 -2.18 27.74
C SER A 911 10.76 -2.84 28.18
N ARG A 912 10.76 -3.46 29.37
CA ARG A 912 9.56 -4.09 29.95
C ARG A 912 8.49 -3.05 30.23
N THR A 913 8.86 -1.95 30.88
CA THR A 913 8.00 -0.84 31.25
C THR A 913 7.36 -0.15 30.04
N MET A 914 8.08 -0.03 28.92
CA MET A 914 7.49 0.41 27.65
C MET A 914 6.43 -0.58 27.12
N LEU A 915 6.62 -1.89 27.29
CA LEU A 915 5.61 -2.89 26.92
C LEU A 915 4.43 -2.96 27.90
N LEU A 916 4.63 -2.67 29.19
CA LEU A 916 3.52 -2.55 30.15
C LEU A 916 2.59 -1.38 29.77
N LEU A 917 3.15 -0.23 29.38
CA LEU A 917 2.37 0.91 28.90
C LEU A 917 1.61 0.57 27.60
N ALA A 918 2.25 -0.14 26.66
CA ALA A 918 1.57 -0.63 25.45
C ALA A 918 0.49 -1.69 25.74
N ALA A 919 0.66 -2.53 26.77
CA ALA A 919 -0.36 -3.48 27.22
C ALA A 919 -1.63 -2.75 27.67
N ILE A 920 -1.48 -1.77 28.56
CA ILE A 920 -2.60 -0.96 29.07
C ILE A 920 -3.24 -0.15 27.92
N PHE A 921 -2.44 0.38 26.98
CA PHE A 921 -2.97 1.07 25.79
C PHE A 921 -3.88 0.18 24.92
N PHE A 922 -3.46 -1.07 24.63
CA PHE A 922 -4.29 -2.00 23.85
C PHE A 922 -5.47 -2.56 24.65
N GLU A 923 -5.34 -2.70 25.97
CA GLU A 923 -6.46 -3.07 26.86
C GLU A 923 -7.56 -2.00 26.83
N LEU A 924 -7.17 -0.72 26.93
CA LEU A 924 -8.08 0.42 26.80
C LEU A 924 -8.72 0.47 25.41
N GLU A 925 -7.98 0.16 24.34
CA GLU A 925 -8.51 0.12 22.97
C GLU A 925 -9.62 -0.92 22.75
N ASN A 926 -9.53 -2.08 23.41
CA ASN A 926 -10.59 -3.09 23.35
C ASN A 926 -11.84 -2.70 24.16
N LYS A 927 -11.72 -1.73 25.07
CA LYS A 927 -12.76 -1.25 25.98
C LYS A 927 -13.45 0.02 25.49
N ASP A 928 -12.70 0.96 24.89
CA ASP A 928 -13.24 2.20 24.34
C ASP A 928 -13.69 2.06 22.87
N HIS A 929 -13.24 1.02 22.15
CA HIS A 929 -13.50 0.82 20.72
C HIS A 929 -13.11 2.03 19.84
N GLY A 930 -12.25 2.92 20.35
CA GLY A 930 -11.83 4.16 19.71
C GLY A 930 -10.92 3.89 18.52
N VAL A 931 -11.29 4.42 17.35
CA VAL A 931 -10.53 4.23 16.11
C VAL A 931 -9.33 5.17 16.15
N THR A 932 -8.17 4.62 16.54
CA THR A 932 -7.02 5.41 16.97
C THR A 932 -5.88 5.44 15.95
N TRP A 933 -5.37 6.64 15.67
CA TRP A 933 -4.13 6.90 14.94
C TRP A 933 -3.07 7.53 15.85
N LEU A 934 -1.80 7.24 15.57
CA LEU A 934 -0.61 7.72 16.29
C LEU A 934 0.35 8.30 15.26
N GLU A 935 0.59 9.61 15.31
CA GLU A 935 1.40 10.35 14.35
C GLU A 935 2.52 11.15 15.01
N ARG A 936 3.56 11.46 14.25
CA ARG A 936 4.65 12.32 14.71
C ARG A 936 4.23 13.79 14.74
N VAL A 937 4.67 14.52 15.76
CA VAL A 937 4.77 16.00 15.75
C VAL A 937 6.24 16.42 15.94
N PRO A 938 6.74 17.48 15.27
CA PRO A 938 8.05 18.05 15.59
C PRO A 938 8.02 18.71 16.98
N SER A 939 9.04 18.51 17.81
CA SER A 939 9.08 19.00 19.20
C SER A 939 8.88 20.52 19.35
N GLN A 940 9.36 21.30 18.36
CA GLN A 940 9.14 22.75 18.32
C GLN A 940 7.64 23.09 18.14
N SER A 941 6.95 22.33 17.28
CA SER A 941 5.52 22.44 16.96
C SER A 941 4.61 21.79 18.01
N ASN A 942 5.15 20.95 18.91
CA ASN A 942 4.36 20.27 19.92
C ASN A 942 3.80 21.27 20.95
N ILE A 943 2.48 21.43 20.98
CA ILE A 943 1.82 22.32 21.94
C ILE A 943 1.75 21.72 23.36
N ALA A 944 2.04 20.43 23.53
CA ALA A 944 2.06 19.77 24.83
C ALA A 944 3.39 19.95 25.63
N ASP A 945 4.47 20.43 25.02
CA ASP A 945 5.75 20.77 25.70
C ASP A 945 5.58 21.90 26.74
N ALA A 946 4.70 22.86 26.48
CA ALA A 946 4.41 23.92 27.45
C ALA A 946 3.75 23.37 28.74
N PRO A 947 2.65 22.59 28.71
CA PRO A 947 2.08 21.98 29.91
C PRO A 947 2.94 20.86 30.52
N SER A 948 3.80 20.16 29.77
CA SER A 948 4.75 19.19 30.37
C SER A 948 5.78 19.87 31.27
N ARG A 949 6.10 21.14 30.98
CA ARG A 949 6.90 22.07 31.81
C ARG A 949 6.08 22.87 32.82
N GLY A 950 4.78 22.58 32.97
CA GLY A 950 3.89 23.22 33.94
C GLY A 950 3.16 24.48 33.47
N LEU A 951 3.33 24.93 32.22
CA LEU A 951 2.65 26.11 31.66
C LEU A 951 1.21 25.79 31.20
N VAL A 952 0.44 25.13 32.07
CA VAL A 952 -0.91 24.59 31.80
C VAL A 952 -1.90 25.74 31.51
N ALA A 953 -1.96 26.74 32.38
CA ALA A 953 -2.85 27.91 32.24
C ALA A 953 -2.56 28.75 30.98
N GLU A 954 -1.28 28.99 30.67
CA GLU A 954 -0.86 29.74 29.48
C GLU A 954 -1.25 29.00 28.20
N THR A 955 -1.07 27.67 28.18
CA THR A 955 -1.45 26.82 27.05
C THR A 955 -2.97 26.73 26.90
N ALA A 956 -3.71 26.66 28.01
CA ALA A 956 -5.18 26.72 28.00
C ALA A 956 -5.68 28.04 27.40
N ALA A 957 -5.08 29.17 27.77
CA ALA A 957 -5.38 30.47 27.18
C ALA A 957 -5.05 30.51 25.68
N LEU A 958 -3.88 29.99 25.26
CA LEU A 958 -3.44 29.94 23.87
C LEU A 958 -4.41 29.15 22.97
N VAL A 959 -4.85 27.96 23.41
CA VAL A 959 -5.82 27.15 22.63
C VAL A 959 -7.27 27.62 22.78
N LYS A 960 -7.55 28.60 23.65
CA LYS A 960 -8.90 29.03 24.06
C LYS A 960 -9.71 27.87 24.67
N GLY A 961 -9.05 27.10 25.52
CA GLY A 961 -9.61 25.98 26.28
C GLY A 961 -9.62 26.22 27.78
N ARG A 962 -9.68 25.14 28.55
CA ARG A 962 -9.62 25.16 30.02
C ARG A 962 -8.63 24.14 30.56
N GLU A 963 -8.14 24.40 31.76
CA GLU A 963 -7.33 23.46 32.53
C GLU A 963 -8.17 22.25 32.99
N THR A 964 -7.53 21.08 33.12
CA THR A 964 -8.12 19.86 33.68
C THR A 964 -7.04 18.99 34.30
N ALA A 965 -7.43 18.09 35.22
CA ALA A 965 -6.57 17.05 35.77
C ALA A 965 -6.76 15.72 35.03
N LEU A 966 -5.73 14.86 35.05
CA LEU A 966 -5.80 13.46 34.62
C LEU A 966 -5.92 12.55 35.85
N ASP A 967 -6.69 11.45 35.74
CA ASP A 967 -6.64 10.37 36.73
C ASP A 967 -5.41 9.50 36.44
N ILE A 968 -4.31 9.86 37.11
CA ILE A 968 -3.05 9.11 37.04
C ILE A 968 -2.91 8.09 38.16
N GLU A 969 -3.73 8.13 39.21
CA GLU A 969 -3.58 7.23 40.36
C GLU A 969 -3.98 5.80 39.99
N SER A 970 -5.13 5.64 39.32
CA SER A 970 -5.56 4.37 38.72
C SER A 970 -4.50 3.79 37.78
N LEU A 971 -3.96 4.62 36.88
CA LEU A 971 -2.94 4.19 35.93
C LEU A 971 -1.61 3.82 36.59
N CYS A 972 -1.15 4.57 37.59
CA CYS A 972 0.07 4.25 38.33
C CYS A 972 -0.08 2.93 39.09
N ALA A 973 -1.23 2.70 39.75
CA ALA A 973 -1.53 1.45 40.42
C ALA A 973 -1.52 0.26 39.44
N LYS A 974 -2.14 0.40 38.26
CA LYS A 974 -2.08 -0.60 37.18
C LYS A 974 -0.66 -0.87 36.74
N CYS A 975 0.12 0.15 36.39
CA CYS A 975 1.51 -0.01 35.92
C CYS A 975 2.38 -0.80 36.92
N MET A 976 2.15 -0.63 38.22
CA MET A 976 2.85 -1.37 39.28
C MET A 976 2.24 -2.76 39.59
N ALA A 977 0.96 -2.99 39.31
CA ALA A 977 0.28 -4.28 39.48
C ALA A 977 0.48 -5.24 38.30
N THR A 978 0.56 -4.72 37.07
CA THR A 978 0.74 -5.50 35.81
C THR A 978 2.14 -6.14 35.69
N VAL A 979 2.93 -6.13 36.76
CA VAL A 979 4.18 -6.90 36.96
C VAL A 979 4.01 -8.40 36.68
N GLN A 980 2.78 -8.93 36.76
CA GLN A 980 2.44 -10.32 36.39
C GLN A 980 2.62 -10.65 34.89
N ILE A 981 2.73 -9.66 33.99
CA ILE A 981 3.02 -9.95 32.58
C ILE A 981 4.39 -10.68 32.47
N PRO A 982 4.44 -11.85 31.81
CA PRO A 982 5.61 -12.71 31.78
C PRO A 982 6.71 -12.13 30.89
N TRP A 983 7.53 -11.27 31.50
CA TRP A 983 8.49 -10.40 30.83
C TRP A 983 9.42 -11.11 29.84
N GLU A 984 10.04 -12.22 30.23
CA GLU A 984 11.02 -12.90 29.37
C GLU A 984 10.38 -13.42 28.05
N LEU A 985 9.06 -13.64 28.02
CA LEU A 985 8.31 -13.97 26.79
C LEU A 985 8.07 -12.76 25.87
N LEU A 986 8.04 -11.56 26.42
CA LEU A 986 7.80 -10.32 25.66
C LEU A 986 9.09 -9.63 25.21
N LYS A 987 10.23 -10.30 25.34
CA LYS A 987 11.59 -9.85 25.00
C LYS A 987 11.95 -10.30 23.58
#